data_AF-A0A2A2TNF0-F1
#
_entry.id   AF-A0A2A2TNF0-F1
#
_cell.length_a   1.000
_cell.length_b   1.000
_cell.length_c   1.000
_cell.angle_alpha   90.00
_cell.angle_beta   90.00
_cell.angle_gamma   90.00
#
_symmetry.space_group_name_H-M   'P 1'
#
loop_
_entity.id
_entity.type
_entity.pdbx_description
1 polymer ?
#
loop_
_entity_poly.entity_id
_entity_poly.type
_entity_poly.pdbx_seq_one_letter_code
_entity_poly.pdbx_strand_id
1 'polypeptide(L)'
;MTDTTTTEPTKLEFIQYHQPALKDGDYEITVEQKITDILQIQEKKIQEKKIQEKNTFTITRTFSVSGERFELKPTDIHAVFPPNGSLGEHSHVLPHIILNRSTLPWERIPFKSQVDTNNNLPWLALLLFEEEEKPEPKIITLGELKNPQLNAGKFPKIVDKNEKPPTNESYLQLESGQNENNKLTIIDVQKQLLEKILPTKDDLEYLAHVRQGTDDAGKLVGDELAIIIGNRLPEKGSISTVHLVSIEGRYNTHNFNFQEAKDDDYIRFVSLQSWSFACVDEKQSFKGLLAHLNREPSILRLPKTDNPEAEQYLSMGYIPLPHFLRQGSKTFSWYHSPLIPGQHSTDTITLPIRAADELVCYNPDNGMFDISYAAAWELGRLLGLQGKSFSISLYNWKRSHKQSIKCVESAIDSHLPFHNISNIELPSEISSWFENLSLLKGIPFNYLVPDEQMLPVESIRFFWVDPSWIECLLDGAFSIGRVTTSDHTDDINHNKNNTSPAVNPHEMVTGFLLRSDVVAGWPGLLVDGYSKVVDNEHPIPNEDKLELLRMDRLSANVLICLFKGEVKTVDIHQKPETLHFGLDSDDEGKTFYKKLKTPEGKPIEKKVDKIPWKYQEKQEKRVININELANLIKAQVDKSSTFTSAQFALEMIEGVEKVRFNITH
;
A
#
# COMPACT_ATOMS: atom_id res chain seq x y z
N MET A 1 1.40 29.05 3.34
CA MET A 1 1.82 27.65 3.52
C MET A 1 1.50 26.98 2.20
N THR A 2 2.51 26.87 1.35
CA THR A 2 2.40 26.32 0.01
C THR A 2 2.41 24.80 0.12
N ASP A 3 1.34 24.18 -0.38
CA ASP A 3 1.26 22.75 -0.65
C ASP A 3 2.50 22.29 -1.42
N THR A 4 3.35 21.51 -0.76
CA THR A 4 4.37 20.72 -1.43
C THR A 4 3.65 19.59 -2.15
N THR A 5 3.41 19.79 -3.45
CA THR A 5 3.17 18.71 -4.41
C THR A 5 4.37 17.77 -4.38
N THR A 6 4.32 16.71 -3.57
CA THR A 6 5.14 15.53 -3.79
C THR A 6 4.58 14.81 -5.00
N THR A 7 5.12 15.13 -6.18
CA THR A 7 4.89 14.33 -7.40
C THR A 7 5.43 12.93 -7.13
N GLU A 8 4.55 11.95 -6.92
CA GLU A 8 4.97 10.55 -6.90
C GLU A 8 5.56 10.17 -8.27
N PRO A 9 6.60 9.33 -8.30
CA PRO A 9 7.23 8.92 -9.56
C PRO A 9 6.23 8.16 -10.43
N THR A 10 6.13 8.51 -11.71
CA THR A 10 5.25 7.81 -12.66
C THR A 10 5.82 6.46 -13.09
N LYS A 11 7.13 6.27 -12.98
CA LYS A 11 7.86 5.04 -13.33
C LYS A 11 8.93 4.71 -12.30
N LEU A 12 9.25 3.42 -12.20
CA LEU A 12 10.31 2.90 -11.34
C LEU A 12 11.33 2.16 -12.19
N GLU A 13 12.60 2.50 -11.98
CA GLU A 13 13.74 1.90 -12.66
C GLU A 13 14.63 1.15 -11.66
N PHE A 14 15.17 0.03 -12.12
CA PHE A 14 16.08 -0.83 -11.34
C PHE A 14 17.46 -0.81 -11.99
N ILE A 15 18.50 -0.58 -11.20
CA ILE A 15 19.89 -0.51 -11.65
C ILE A 15 20.68 -1.62 -10.96
N GLN A 16 21.52 -2.34 -11.72
CA GLN A 16 22.23 -3.52 -11.22
C GLN A 16 23.14 -3.21 -10.03
N TYR A 17 23.93 -2.14 -10.13
CA TYR A 17 24.83 -1.69 -9.08
C TYR A 17 25.10 -0.18 -9.21
N HIS A 18 25.48 0.45 -8.10
CA HIS A 18 25.98 1.82 -8.09
C HIS A 18 27.31 1.87 -7.32
N GLN A 19 28.41 2.02 -8.04
CA GLN A 19 29.73 2.16 -7.43
C GLN A 19 30.02 3.62 -7.06
N PRO A 20 30.67 3.88 -5.91
CA PRO A 20 31.08 5.23 -5.57
C PRO A 20 32.14 5.75 -6.57
N ALA A 21 32.00 7.00 -7.00
CA ALA A 21 32.96 7.64 -7.92
C ALA A 21 34.38 7.73 -7.32
N LEU A 22 34.46 7.88 -6.00
CA LEU A 22 35.69 7.85 -5.22
C LEU A 22 35.53 6.79 -4.12
N LYS A 23 36.39 5.77 -4.14
CA LYS A 23 36.34 4.66 -3.18
C LYS A 23 36.78 5.11 -1.79
N ASP A 24 36.48 4.31 -0.79
CA ASP A 24 37.06 4.46 0.54
C ASP A 24 38.58 4.22 0.49
N GLY A 25 39.30 5.02 1.28
CA GLY A 25 40.76 4.94 1.32
C GLY A 25 41.44 6.28 1.53
N ASP A 26 42.77 6.23 1.54
CA ASP A 26 43.60 7.42 1.66
C ASP A 26 44.07 7.88 0.30
N TYR A 27 43.86 9.16 0.04
CA TYR A 27 44.20 9.80 -1.21
C TYR A 27 45.23 10.89 -0.96
N GLU A 28 46.10 11.07 -1.95
CA GLU A 28 47.11 12.11 -1.96
C GLU A 28 46.84 13.03 -3.14
N ILE A 29 46.47 14.28 -2.85
CA ILE A 29 46.34 15.32 -3.87
C ILE A 29 47.66 16.08 -3.91
N THR A 30 48.35 15.98 -5.04
CA THR A 30 49.54 16.76 -5.33
C THR A 30 49.18 17.87 -6.31
N VAL A 31 49.25 19.11 -5.86
CA VAL A 31 49.06 20.29 -6.73
C VAL A 31 50.43 20.81 -7.13
N GLU A 32 50.68 20.84 -8.44
CA GLU A 32 51.89 21.37 -9.03
C GLU A 32 51.59 22.70 -9.74
N GLN A 33 52.21 23.79 -9.28
CA GLN A 33 52.12 25.11 -9.92
C GLN A 33 53.46 25.45 -10.56
N LYS A 34 53.46 25.63 -11.88
CA LYS A 34 54.64 26.02 -12.65
C LYS A 34 54.55 27.48 -13.10
N ILE A 35 55.51 28.32 -12.72
CA ILE A 35 55.60 29.72 -13.16
C ILE A 35 56.55 29.78 -14.36
N THR A 36 56.02 30.16 -15.53
CA THR A 36 56.79 30.14 -16.79
C THR A 36 57.46 31.47 -17.13
N ASP A 37 56.99 32.62 -16.63
CA ASP A 37 57.59 33.93 -16.94
C ASP A 37 57.50 34.93 -15.79
N ILE A 38 58.63 35.57 -15.45
CA ILE A 38 58.68 36.75 -14.58
C ILE A 38 59.37 37.86 -15.37
N LEU A 39 58.60 38.82 -15.88
CA LEU A 39 59.16 40.03 -16.48
C LEU A 39 59.57 41.01 -15.36
N GLN A 40 60.86 41.10 -15.05
CA GLN A 40 61.39 42.24 -14.29
C GLN A 40 61.66 43.40 -15.25
N ILE A 41 60.92 44.51 -15.10
CA ILE A 41 61.26 45.77 -15.75
C ILE A 41 62.23 46.51 -14.83
N GLN A 42 63.52 46.49 -15.17
CA GLN A 42 64.46 47.55 -14.78
C GLN A 42 65.22 48.03 -16.02
N GLU A 43 65.27 49.35 -16.15
CA GLU A 43 65.68 50.07 -17.35
C GLU A 43 67.09 49.67 -17.85
N LYS A 44 67.13 49.31 -19.13
CA LYS A 44 68.29 49.40 -20.03
C LYS A 44 69.59 48.75 -19.52
N LYS A 45 69.55 47.42 -19.34
CA LYS A 45 70.53 46.45 -19.89
C LYS A 45 70.10 45.03 -19.50
N ILE A 46 69.62 44.27 -20.47
CA ILE A 46 69.24 42.86 -20.30
C ILE A 46 70.54 42.07 -20.11
N GLN A 47 70.81 41.65 -18.88
CA GLN A 47 71.72 40.54 -18.59
C GLN A 47 70.85 39.36 -18.14
N GLU A 48 70.89 38.28 -18.92
CA GLU A 48 70.32 36.99 -18.54
C GLU A 48 71.06 36.45 -17.32
N LYS A 49 70.57 36.74 -16.10
CA LYS A 49 70.86 35.89 -14.96
C LYS A 49 69.85 34.75 -14.97
N LYS A 50 70.28 33.58 -15.42
CA LYS A 50 69.60 32.30 -15.14
C LYS A 50 69.40 32.19 -13.63
N ILE A 51 68.16 32.29 -13.17
CA ILE A 51 67.79 31.78 -11.86
C ILE A 51 67.79 30.25 -12.00
N GLN A 52 68.72 29.60 -11.34
CA GLN A 52 68.65 28.17 -11.10
C GLN A 52 67.69 27.92 -9.92
N GLU A 53 66.90 26.86 -10.09
CA GLU A 53 66.23 26.04 -9.06
C GLU A 53 64.79 26.42 -8.64
N LYS A 54 63.85 25.58 -9.15
CA LYS A 54 62.42 25.40 -8.83
C LYS A 54 61.44 26.54 -9.17
N ASN A 55 61.07 26.61 -10.45
CA ASN A 55 59.85 27.30 -10.92
C ASN A 55 58.56 26.46 -10.73
N THR A 56 58.67 25.35 -10.02
CA THR A 56 57.59 24.41 -9.76
C THR A 56 57.36 24.34 -8.25
N PHE A 57 56.19 24.80 -7.82
CA PHE A 57 55.73 24.70 -6.44
C PHE A 57 54.81 23.51 -6.33
N THR A 58 55.20 22.53 -5.51
CA THR A 58 54.40 21.35 -5.26
C THR A 58 53.89 21.40 -3.84
N ILE A 59 52.57 21.30 -3.67
CA ILE A 59 51.96 21.08 -2.37
C ILE A 59 51.19 19.79 -2.41
N THR A 60 51.48 18.94 -1.43
CA THR A 60 50.80 17.66 -1.29
C THR A 60 49.93 17.68 -0.04
N ARG A 61 48.70 17.22 -0.20
CA ARG A 61 47.71 17.08 0.87
C ARG A 61 47.16 15.68 0.84
N THR A 62 47.13 15.05 2.00
CA THR A 62 46.47 13.76 2.17
C THR A 62 45.08 13.99 2.75
N PHE A 63 44.12 13.23 2.27
CA PHE A 63 42.78 13.17 2.84
C PHE A 63 42.27 11.72 2.78
N SER A 64 41.35 11.38 3.68
CA SER A 64 40.78 10.05 3.76
C SER A 64 39.30 10.12 3.44
N VAL A 65 38.83 9.21 2.59
CA VAL A 65 37.41 9.00 2.34
C VAL A 65 36.96 7.88 3.27
N SER A 66 36.08 8.20 4.22
CA SER A 66 35.54 7.23 5.17
C SER A 66 34.27 6.56 4.61
N GLY A 67 34.21 5.24 4.68
CA GLY A 67 32.99 4.45 4.42
C GLY A 67 32.50 3.78 5.70
N GLU A 68 31.16 3.61 5.84
CA GLU A 68 30.61 2.81 6.94
C GLU A 68 31.18 1.38 6.89
N ARG A 69 31.51 0.81 8.06
CA ARG A 69 32.13 -0.54 8.14
C ARG A 69 31.66 -1.36 9.33
N PHE A 70 31.63 -0.73 10.50
CA PHE A 70 31.32 -1.40 11.77
C PHE A 70 30.05 -0.88 12.45
N GLU A 71 29.53 0.25 11.98
CA GLU A 71 28.32 0.90 12.48
C GLU A 71 27.60 1.53 11.28
N LEU A 72 26.27 1.46 11.29
CA LEU A 72 25.39 2.11 10.32
C LEU A 72 24.46 3.04 11.10
N LYS A 73 24.30 4.30 10.67
CA LYS A 73 23.43 5.22 11.41
C LYS A 73 21.97 4.92 11.06
N PRO A 74 21.03 5.09 12.01
CA PRO A 74 19.61 4.94 11.71
C PRO A 74 19.12 5.83 10.56
N THR A 75 19.75 6.98 10.33
CA THR A 75 19.44 7.91 9.22
C THR A 75 19.83 7.38 7.85
N ASP A 76 20.73 6.40 7.78
CA ASP A 76 21.19 5.81 6.51
C ASP A 76 20.21 4.73 6.03
N ILE A 77 19.31 4.28 6.92
CA ILE A 77 18.25 3.31 6.64
C ILE A 77 16.98 4.06 6.27
N HIS A 78 16.47 3.78 5.07
CA HIS A 78 15.19 4.32 4.60
C HIS A 78 14.02 3.53 5.19
N ALA A 79 14.06 2.20 5.07
CA ALA A 79 13.03 1.30 5.56
C ALA A 79 13.56 -0.14 5.66
N VAL A 80 12.90 -0.96 6.48
CA VAL A 80 13.08 -2.42 6.52
C VAL A 80 11.74 -3.09 6.27
N PHE A 81 11.76 -4.25 5.61
CA PHE A 81 10.57 -5.05 5.38
C PHE A 81 10.88 -6.54 5.58
N PRO A 82 10.00 -7.31 6.25
CA PRO A 82 8.85 -6.83 7.03
C PRO A 82 9.23 -5.79 8.10
N PRO A 83 8.35 -4.82 8.42
CA PRO A 83 8.68 -3.76 9.36
C PRO A 83 9.03 -4.29 10.76
N ASN A 84 9.89 -3.58 11.48
CA ASN A 84 10.28 -3.99 12.82
C ASN A 84 9.06 -4.04 13.77
N GLY A 85 8.84 -5.20 14.40
CA GLY A 85 7.70 -5.46 15.27
C GLY A 85 6.38 -5.69 14.54
N SER A 86 6.38 -5.85 13.21
CA SER A 86 5.15 -6.11 12.46
C SER A 86 4.58 -7.49 12.77
N LEU A 87 3.26 -7.58 12.66
CA LEU A 87 2.48 -8.80 12.72
C LEU A 87 1.72 -8.92 11.40
N GLY A 88 1.99 -9.95 10.60
CA GLY A 88 1.37 -10.11 9.29
C GLY A 88 1.67 -11.45 8.63
N GLU A 89 1.04 -11.72 7.50
CA GLU A 89 1.49 -12.80 6.61
C GLU A 89 2.76 -12.28 5.92
N HIS A 90 3.90 -12.82 6.31
CA HIS A 90 5.18 -12.53 5.67
C HIS A 90 5.87 -13.81 5.22
N SER A 91 5.20 -14.97 5.29
CA SER A 91 5.83 -16.26 5.06
C SER A 91 6.25 -16.44 3.60
N HIS A 92 5.67 -15.66 2.70
CA HIS A 92 5.98 -15.67 1.28
C HIS A 92 6.99 -14.57 0.88
N VAL A 93 7.37 -13.70 1.83
CA VAL A 93 8.19 -12.51 1.60
C VAL A 93 9.65 -12.76 1.95
N LEU A 94 10.55 -12.37 1.05
CA LEU A 94 11.98 -12.26 1.35
C LEU A 94 12.26 -10.93 2.09
N PRO A 95 12.84 -11.00 3.30
CA PRO A 95 13.20 -9.79 4.03
C PRO A 95 14.17 -8.93 3.23
N HIS A 96 14.00 -7.62 3.29
CA HIS A 96 14.87 -6.67 2.61
C HIS A 96 15.02 -5.38 3.41
N ILE A 97 16.13 -4.68 3.14
CA ILE A 97 16.44 -3.37 3.72
C ILE A 97 16.67 -2.38 2.58
N ILE A 98 16.15 -1.16 2.77
CA ILE A 98 16.28 -0.04 1.85
C ILE A 98 17.19 1.00 2.52
N LEU A 99 18.23 1.42 1.82
CA LEU A 99 19.28 2.32 2.28
C LEU A 99 19.23 3.63 1.49
N ASN A 100 19.34 4.77 2.18
CA ASN A 100 19.36 6.10 1.57
C ASN A 100 20.62 6.34 0.72
N ARG A 101 21.70 5.62 1.03
CA ARG A 101 22.97 5.70 0.30
C ARG A 101 23.04 4.59 -0.74
N SER A 102 22.77 4.95 -2.00
CA SER A 102 22.74 3.99 -3.12
C SER A 102 24.07 3.26 -3.38
N THR A 103 25.22 3.83 -2.98
CA THR A 103 26.53 3.20 -3.17
C THR A 103 26.93 2.21 -2.09
N LEU A 104 26.30 2.26 -0.91
CA LEU A 104 26.76 1.59 0.31
C LEU A 104 27.04 0.08 0.14
N PRO A 105 26.20 -0.71 -0.54
CA PRO A 105 26.48 -2.13 -0.74
C PRO A 105 27.75 -2.42 -1.55
N TRP A 106 28.21 -1.48 -2.38
CA TRP A 106 29.34 -1.66 -3.32
C TRP A 106 30.59 -0.84 -2.96
N GLU A 107 30.64 -0.24 -1.77
CA GLU A 107 31.84 0.50 -1.33
C GLU A 107 32.99 -0.43 -0.98
N ARG A 108 32.67 -1.63 -0.48
CA ARG A 108 33.65 -2.65 -0.08
C ARG A 108 33.40 -3.95 -0.83
N ILE A 109 34.33 -4.89 -0.70
CA ILE A 109 34.31 -6.15 -1.45
C ILE A 109 34.27 -7.38 -0.55
N PRO A 110 33.46 -8.40 -0.91
CA PRO A 110 33.40 -9.65 -0.15
C PRO A 110 34.64 -10.54 -0.34
N PHE A 111 35.46 -10.27 -1.37
CA PHE A 111 36.65 -11.03 -1.73
C PHE A 111 37.82 -10.11 -2.05
N LYS A 112 39.02 -10.42 -1.52
CA LYS A 112 40.28 -9.73 -1.88
C LYS A 112 41.18 -10.69 -2.67
N SER A 113 41.21 -10.57 -4.00
CA SER A 113 42.21 -11.24 -4.85
C SER A 113 42.87 -10.25 -5.78
N GLN A 114 44.15 -10.51 -6.08
CA GLN A 114 44.97 -9.72 -6.99
C GLN A 114 44.61 -9.94 -8.48
N VAL A 115 43.76 -10.93 -8.80
CA VAL A 115 43.58 -11.43 -10.17
C VAL A 115 42.20 -11.13 -10.76
N ASP A 116 41.18 -10.90 -9.93
CA ASP A 116 39.79 -10.79 -10.38
C ASP A 116 39.29 -9.34 -10.23
N THR A 117 38.96 -8.68 -11.34
CA THR A 117 38.58 -7.26 -11.41
C THR A 117 37.08 -7.02 -11.27
N ASN A 118 36.27 -8.08 -11.15
CA ASN A 118 34.81 -7.96 -11.13
C ASN A 118 34.32 -7.46 -9.75
N ASN A 119 34.26 -6.14 -9.62
CA ASN A 119 34.11 -5.37 -8.38
C ASN A 119 32.65 -5.07 -7.99
N ASN A 120 31.70 -5.83 -8.54
CA ASN A 120 30.27 -5.47 -8.51
C ASN A 120 29.46 -6.27 -7.47
N LEU A 121 30.13 -7.05 -6.61
CA LEU A 121 29.46 -7.84 -5.58
C LEU A 121 29.27 -7.03 -4.29
N PRO A 122 28.10 -7.13 -3.63
CA PRO A 122 27.88 -6.45 -2.38
C PRO A 122 28.70 -7.06 -1.24
N TRP A 123 29.19 -6.22 -0.33
CA TRP A 123 29.86 -6.68 0.92
C TRP A 123 28.88 -6.85 2.09
N LEU A 124 27.60 -6.65 1.85
CA LEU A 124 26.52 -6.74 2.83
C LEU A 124 25.57 -7.88 2.44
N ALA A 125 25.10 -8.62 3.45
CA ALA A 125 24.10 -9.67 3.27
C ALA A 125 23.06 -9.61 4.39
N LEU A 126 21.84 -10.03 4.09
CA LEU A 126 20.78 -10.23 5.07
C LEU A 126 20.70 -11.71 5.46
N LEU A 127 20.78 -11.98 6.76
CA LEU A 127 20.57 -13.31 7.31
C LEU A 127 19.31 -13.32 8.17
N LEU A 128 18.40 -14.24 7.86
CA LEU A 128 17.19 -14.50 8.63
C LEU A 128 17.40 -15.70 9.54
N PHE A 129 17.02 -15.54 10.81
CA PHE A 129 17.04 -16.56 11.85
C PHE A 129 15.63 -16.77 12.40
N GLU A 130 15.23 -18.03 12.52
CA GLU A 130 14.02 -18.42 13.24
C GLU A 130 14.22 -18.24 14.76
N GLU A 131 13.14 -18.29 15.53
CA GLU A 131 13.15 -18.03 16.97
C GLU A 131 14.14 -18.91 17.75
N GLU A 132 14.26 -20.18 17.37
CA GLU A 132 15.18 -21.15 17.99
C GLU A 132 16.64 -20.97 17.55
N GLU A 133 16.88 -20.25 16.45
CA GLU A 133 18.19 -20.09 15.81
C GLU A 133 18.85 -18.74 16.11
N LYS A 134 18.11 -17.83 16.76
CA LYS A 134 18.50 -16.43 16.89
C LYS A 134 19.84 -16.29 17.63
N PRO A 135 20.86 -15.68 17.03
CA PRO A 135 22.09 -15.39 17.73
C PRO A 135 21.88 -14.20 18.67
N GLU A 136 22.54 -14.21 19.83
CA GLU A 136 22.52 -13.07 20.74
C GLU A 136 23.50 -11.98 20.29
N PRO A 137 23.03 -10.73 20.04
CA PRO A 137 23.90 -9.62 19.71
C PRO A 137 24.75 -9.22 20.92
N LYS A 138 26.06 -9.04 20.72
CA LYS A 138 27.00 -8.59 21.76
C LYS A 138 27.71 -7.33 21.29
N ILE A 139 27.81 -6.32 22.17
CA ILE A 139 28.57 -5.11 21.89
C ILE A 139 29.99 -5.32 22.38
N ILE A 140 30.96 -5.23 21.48
CA ILE A 140 32.39 -5.34 21.78
C ILE A 140 33.15 -4.14 21.21
N THR A 141 34.42 -3.99 21.58
CA THR A 141 35.31 -2.97 20.99
C THR A 141 36.11 -3.51 19.81
N LEU A 142 36.60 -2.64 18.92
CA LEU A 142 37.50 -3.03 17.83
C LEU A 142 38.79 -3.70 18.35
N GLY A 143 39.28 -3.29 19.52
CA GLY A 143 40.43 -3.93 20.18
C GLY A 143 40.15 -5.38 20.60
N GLU A 144 38.95 -5.66 21.09
CA GLU A 144 38.48 -7.02 21.42
C GLU A 144 38.24 -7.88 20.17
N LEU A 145 37.79 -7.26 19.06
CA LEU A 145 37.66 -7.96 17.79
C LEU A 145 39.03 -8.32 17.18
N LYS A 146 40.02 -7.43 17.35
CA LYS A 146 41.43 -7.65 16.95
C LYS A 146 42.11 -8.72 17.79
N ASN A 147 41.83 -8.75 19.10
CA ASN A 147 42.39 -9.70 20.06
C ASN A 147 41.27 -10.53 20.73
N PRO A 148 40.71 -11.53 20.02
CA PRO A 148 39.60 -12.31 20.52
C PRO A 148 39.99 -13.16 21.74
N GLN A 149 39.05 -13.32 22.69
CA GLN A 149 39.19 -14.22 23.84
C GLN A 149 39.26 -15.70 23.40
N LEU A 150 39.79 -16.56 24.28
CA LEU A 150 39.79 -18.01 24.10
C LEU A 150 38.34 -18.50 23.86
N ASN A 151 38.09 -19.19 22.75
CA ASN A 151 36.76 -19.67 22.29
C ASN A 151 35.83 -18.62 21.63
N ALA A 152 36.33 -17.45 21.23
CA ALA A 152 35.55 -16.54 20.40
C ALA A 152 35.25 -17.14 19.00
N GLY A 153 34.16 -16.67 18.38
CA GLY A 153 33.83 -17.04 17.01
C GLY A 153 34.92 -16.63 16.01
N LYS A 154 35.14 -17.45 14.98
CA LYS A 154 36.14 -17.22 13.94
C LYS A 154 35.82 -15.93 13.16
N PHE A 155 36.82 -15.07 12.98
CA PHE A 155 36.72 -13.78 12.30
C PHE A 155 38.03 -13.47 11.57
N PRO A 156 38.00 -12.82 10.37
CA PRO A 156 39.22 -12.45 9.66
C PRO A 156 40.19 -11.67 10.55
N LYS A 157 41.49 -11.92 10.38
CA LYS A 157 42.52 -11.27 11.19
C LYS A 157 42.53 -9.77 10.93
N ILE A 158 42.43 -8.96 11.99
CA ILE A 158 42.52 -7.50 11.85
C ILE A 158 43.99 -7.11 11.89
N VAL A 159 44.44 -6.38 10.86
CA VAL A 159 45.80 -5.84 10.74
C VAL A 159 45.78 -4.33 10.75
N ASP A 160 46.80 -3.71 11.33
CA ASP A 160 46.88 -2.25 11.36
C ASP A 160 47.18 -1.70 9.96
N LYS A 161 46.79 -0.44 9.75
CA LYS A 161 46.94 0.26 8.46
C LYS A 161 48.33 0.14 7.82
N ASN A 162 49.40 0.17 8.62
CA ASN A 162 50.77 0.18 8.12
C ASN A 162 51.43 -1.22 8.12
N GLU A 163 50.72 -2.26 8.55
CA GLU A 163 51.25 -3.61 8.60
C GLU A 163 51.06 -4.32 7.26
N LYS A 164 52.03 -5.17 6.89
CA LYS A 164 51.90 -6.00 5.70
C LYS A 164 50.85 -7.07 5.94
N PRO A 165 49.85 -7.21 5.05
CA PRO A 165 48.83 -8.23 5.22
C PRO A 165 49.41 -9.65 5.12
N PRO A 166 48.82 -10.62 5.83
CA PRO A 166 49.23 -12.02 5.73
C PRO A 166 48.93 -12.58 4.34
N THR A 167 49.83 -13.41 3.81
CA THR A 167 49.73 -13.95 2.44
C THR A 167 48.75 -15.12 2.32
N ASN A 168 48.53 -15.88 3.41
CA ASN A 168 47.77 -17.14 3.40
C ASN A 168 46.55 -17.13 4.34
N GLU A 169 46.17 -15.99 4.90
CA GLU A 169 45.06 -15.86 5.84
C GLU A 169 44.09 -14.75 5.37
N SER A 170 42.80 -14.89 5.67
CA SER A 170 41.84 -13.80 5.46
C SER A 170 42.10 -12.68 6.47
N TYR A 171 42.16 -11.44 6.00
CA TYR A 171 42.46 -10.28 6.83
C TYR A 171 41.61 -9.05 6.49
N LEU A 172 41.47 -8.18 7.48
CA LEU A 172 40.86 -6.86 7.38
C LEU A 172 41.86 -5.81 7.85
N GLN A 173 42.24 -4.90 6.96
CA GLN A 173 43.16 -3.81 7.27
C GLN A 173 42.37 -2.62 7.82
N LEU A 174 42.80 -2.06 8.94
CA LEU A 174 42.18 -0.87 9.53
C LEU A 174 42.46 0.38 8.68
N GLU A 175 41.45 1.24 8.58
CA GLU A 175 41.52 2.49 7.83
C GLU A 175 41.73 3.69 8.76
N SER A 176 42.09 4.84 8.17
CA SER A 176 42.19 6.12 8.88
C SER A 176 40.89 6.44 9.61
N GLY A 177 40.95 6.62 10.93
CA GLY A 177 39.79 6.95 11.77
C GLY A 177 39.19 5.75 12.52
N GLN A 178 39.63 4.52 12.26
CA GLN A 178 39.22 3.33 13.01
C GLN A 178 40.13 3.13 14.22
N ASN A 179 39.57 3.25 15.41
CA ASN A 179 40.28 3.16 16.68
C ASN A 179 39.84 1.94 17.48
N GLU A 180 40.72 1.35 18.28
CA GLU A 180 40.44 0.16 19.08
C GLU A 180 39.26 0.34 20.05
N ASN A 181 38.96 1.57 20.46
CA ASN A 181 37.84 1.91 21.34
C ASN A 181 36.47 2.01 20.65
N ASN A 182 36.41 1.96 19.31
CA ASN A 182 35.11 2.00 18.62
C ASN A 182 34.31 0.76 18.99
N LYS A 183 33.04 0.99 19.34
CA LYS A 183 32.10 -0.08 19.67
C LYS A 183 31.45 -0.60 18.40
N LEU A 184 31.20 -1.90 18.37
CA LEU A 184 30.52 -2.56 17.28
C LEU A 184 29.68 -3.72 17.81
N THR A 185 28.63 -4.07 17.09
CA THR A 185 27.75 -5.18 17.45
C THR A 185 28.17 -6.42 16.67
N ILE A 186 28.36 -7.54 17.37
CA ILE A 186 28.67 -8.83 16.78
C ILE A 186 27.55 -9.84 17.04
N ILE A 187 27.49 -10.83 16.17
CA ILE A 187 26.73 -12.07 16.37
C ILE A 187 27.65 -13.26 16.14
N ASP A 188 27.51 -14.30 16.97
CA ASP A 188 28.24 -15.55 16.83
C ASP A 188 27.25 -16.65 16.43
N VAL A 189 27.45 -17.26 15.26
CA VAL A 189 26.53 -18.24 14.66
C VAL A 189 27.26 -19.56 14.46
N GLN A 190 26.66 -20.69 14.81
CA GLN A 190 27.26 -22.02 14.59
C GLN A 190 27.48 -22.27 13.09
N LYS A 191 28.64 -22.84 12.73
CA LYS A 191 28.99 -23.12 11.34
C LYS A 191 27.95 -24.02 10.66
N GLN A 192 27.48 -25.07 11.34
CA GLN A 192 26.51 -26.01 10.76
C GLN A 192 25.20 -25.33 10.32
N LEU A 193 24.71 -24.37 11.12
CA LEU A 193 23.55 -23.57 10.76
C LEU A 193 23.89 -22.60 9.63
N LEU A 194 25.01 -21.89 9.76
CA LEU A 194 25.44 -20.87 8.82
C LEU A 194 25.60 -21.42 7.40
N GLU A 195 26.20 -22.60 7.25
CA GLU A 195 26.40 -23.27 5.96
C GLU A 195 25.06 -23.50 5.23
N LYS A 196 23.99 -23.74 6.00
CA LYS A 196 22.64 -23.93 5.45
C LYS A 196 22.00 -22.63 4.97
N ILE A 197 22.17 -21.54 5.71
CA ILE A 197 21.44 -20.28 5.46
C ILE A 197 22.19 -19.27 4.59
N LEU A 198 23.53 -19.34 4.56
CA LEU A 198 24.35 -18.33 3.89
C LEU A 198 24.17 -18.35 2.36
N PRO A 199 24.07 -17.18 1.70
CA PRO A 199 24.11 -17.09 0.25
C PRO A 199 25.46 -17.54 -0.32
N THR A 200 25.45 -18.16 -1.50
CA THR A 200 26.66 -18.46 -2.26
C THR A 200 27.26 -17.19 -2.86
N LYS A 201 28.50 -17.26 -3.38
CA LYS A 201 29.13 -16.11 -4.05
C LYS A 201 28.31 -15.63 -5.24
N ASP A 202 27.75 -16.57 -6.01
CA ASP A 202 26.96 -16.26 -7.21
C ASP A 202 25.58 -15.68 -6.83
N ASP A 203 25.00 -16.09 -5.69
CA ASP A 203 23.75 -15.50 -5.19
C ASP A 203 23.91 -14.00 -4.89
N LEU A 204 25.08 -13.58 -4.38
CA LEU A 204 25.35 -12.18 -4.03
C LEU A 204 25.19 -11.22 -5.20
N GLU A 205 25.40 -11.67 -6.44
CA GLU A 205 25.21 -10.84 -7.64
C GLU A 205 23.77 -10.35 -7.75
N TYR A 206 22.78 -11.14 -7.29
CA TYR A 206 21.36 -10.86 -7.44
C TYR A 206 20.68 -10.24 -6.20
N LEU A 207 21.35 -10.30 -5.04
CA LEU A 207 20.77 -9.90 -3.75
C LEU A 207 20.88 -8.41 -3.44
N ALA A 208 21.51 -7.60 -4.30
CA ALA A 208 21.57 -6.15 -4.17
C ALA A 208 21.31 -5.45 -5.51
N HIS A 209 20.59 -4.33 -5.46
CA HIS A 209 20.28 -3.48 -6.61
C HIS A 209 19.91 -2.06 -6.14
N VAL A 210 19.78 -1.12 -7.07
CA VAL A 210 19.33 0.25 -6.80
C VAL A 210 17.95 0.47 -7.41
N ARG A 211 17.09 1.19 -6.68
CA ARG A 211 15.77 1.63 -7.10
C ARG A 211 15.78 3.14 -7.29
N GLN A 212 15.24 3.61 -8.41
CA GLN A 212 15.14 5.01 -8.77
C GLN A 212 13.76 5.33 -9.35
N GLY A 213 13.16 6.45 -8.94
CA GLY A 213 11.90 6.94 -9.50
C GLY A 213 12.14 7.89 -10.68
N THR A 214 11.32 7.80 -11.73
CA THR A 214 11.35 8.71 -12.88
C THR A 214 9.94 9.21 -13.23
N ASP A 215 9.85 10.42 -13.79
CA ASP A 215 8.61 10.93 -14.38
C ASP A 215 8.42 10.41 -15.82
N ASP A 216 7.29 10.75 -16.45
CA ASP A 216 6.99 10.33 -17.83
C ASP A 216 8.02 10.83 -18.87
N ALA A 217 8.76 11.90 -18.55
CA ALA A 217 9.81 12.45 -19.38
C ALA A 217 11.19 11.82 -19.10
N GLY A 218 11.27 10.85 -18.18
CA GLY A 218 12.52 10.18 -17.78
C GLY A 218 13.40 11.01 -16.86
N LYS A 219 12.87 12.07 -16.26
CA LYS A 219 13.59 12.87 -15.26
C LYS A 219 13.47 12.20 -13.90
N LEU A 220 14.57 12.21 -13.15
CA LEU A 220 14.63 11.64 -11.81
C LEU A 220 13.66 12.34 -10.85
N VAL A 221 12.87 11.54 -10.14
CA VAL A 221 11.91 11.96 -9.11
C VAL A 221 12.20 11.17 -7.84
N GLY A 222 12.60 11.89 -6.78
CA GLY A 222 13.02 11.29 -5.51
C GLY A 222 14.49 10.88 -5.48
N ASP A 223 14.87 10.17 -4.43
CA ASP A 223 16.25 9.74 -4.17
C ASP A 223 16.53 8.35 -4.78
N GLU A 224 17.80 8.10 -5.10
CA GLU A 224 18.29 6.76 -5.44
C GLU A 224 18.49 5.93 -4.17
N LEU A 225 17.86 4.76 -4.10
CA LEU A 225 17.87 3.93 -2.90
C LEU A 225 18.52 2.58 -3.21
N ALA A 226 19.46 2.14 -2.37
CA ALA A 226 20.01 0.79 -2.45
C ALA A 226 19.10 -0.20 -1.70
N ILE A 227 18.88 -1.37 -2.28
CA ILE A 227 18.06 -2.42 -1.70
C ILE A 227 18.90 -3.69 -1.59
N ILE A 228 18.88 -4.31 -0.42
CA ILE A 228 19.48 -5.62 -0.17
C ILE A 228 18.36 -6.58 0.21
N ILE A 229 18.28 -7.72 -0.47
CA ILE A 229 17.27 -8.77 -0.26
C ILE A 229 17.94 -9.98 0.42
N GLY A 230 17.20 -10.70 1.26
CA GLY A 230 17.60 -12.00 1.80
C GLY A 230 17.37 -13.16 0.84
N ASN A 231 17.91 -14.33 1.16
CA ASN A 231 17.75 -15.57 0.38
C ASN A 231 16.86 -16.61 1.07
N ARG A 232 16.26 -16.28 2.22
CA ARG A 232 15.51 -17.20 3.08
C ARG A 232 14.14 -16.63 3.43
N LEU A 233 13.10 -17.46 3.33
CA LEU A 233 11.74 -17.12 3.74
C LEU A 233 11.51 -17.40 5.23
N PRO A 234 10.73 -16.57 5.96
CA PRO A 234 10.36 -16.82 7.35
C PRO A 234 9.36 -17.97 7.48
N GLU A 235 9.34 -18.61 8.65
CA GLU A 235 8.41 -19.69 8.97
C GLU A 235 7.03 -19.17 9.40
N LYS A 236 5.96 -19.92 9.10
CA LYS A 236 4.59 -19.56 9.48
C LYS A 236 4.40 -19.72 10.99
N GLY A 237 3.71 -18.78 11.63
CA GLY A 237 3.36 -18.87 13.05
C GLY A 237 4.51 -18.62 14.03
N SER A 238 5.68 -18.16 13.58
CA SER A 238 6.85 -17.91 14.42
C SER A 238 7.40 -16.50 14.27
N ILE A 239 8.27 -16.10 15.21
CA ILE A 239 9.00 -14.84 15.15
C ILE A 239 10.31 -15.07 14.39
N SER A 240 10.58 -14.22 13.40
CA SER A 240 11.85 -14.21 12.67
C SER A 240 12.65 -12.97 13.02
N THR A 241 13.98 -13.12 13.10
CA THR A 241 14.94 -12.03 13.33
C THR A 241 15.90 -11.94 12.17
N VAL A 242 16.07 -10.73 11.62
CA VAL A 242 16.94 -10.46 10.48
C VAL A 242 18.12 -9.62 10.91
N HIS A 243 19.30 -9.99 10.44
CA HIS A 243 20.55 -9.24 10.64
C HIS A 243 21.15 -8.82 9.30
N LEU A 244 21.43 -7.53 9.17
CA LEU A 244 22.36 -7.03 8.15
C LEU A 244 23.78 -7.27 8.64
N VAL A 245 24.52 -8.13 7.93
CA VAL A 245 25.87 -8.55 8.31
C VAL A 245 26.91 -8.11 7.27
N SER A 246 28.12 -7.80 7.76
CA SER A 246 29.30 -7.60 6.92
C SER A 246 29.88 -8.94 6.47
N ILE A 247 30.03 -9.12 5.16
CA ILE A 247 30.73 -10.25 4.53
C ILE A 247 32.07 -9.83 3.88
N GLU A 248 32.62 -8.69 4.29
CA GLU A 248 33.88 -8.15 3.76
C GLU A 248 35.05 -9.14 3.94
N GLY A 249 35.71 -9.52 2.84
CA GLY A 249 36.85 -10.44 2.86
C GLY A 249 36.51 -11.88 3.32
N ARG A 250 35.23 -12.25 3.32
CA ARG A 250 34.74 -13.54 3.83
C ARG A 250 34.54 -14.59 2.75
N TYR A 251 34.57 -14.22 1.48
CA TYR A 251 34.49 -15.16 0.36
C TYR A 251 35.87 -15.39 -0.24
N ASN A 252 36.10 -16.57 -0.82
CA ASN A 252 37.25 -16.86 -1.66
C ASN A 252 36.80 -16.93 -3.14
N THR A 253 37.63 -17.52 -4.02
CA THR A 253 37.30 -17.63 -5.46
C THR A 253 35.98 -18.37 -5.70
N HIS A 254 35.58 -19.30 -4.83
CA HIS A 254 34.43 -20.19 -5.03
C HIS A 254 33.42 -20.17 -3.86
N ASN A 255 33.87 -20.16 -2.61
CA ASN A 255 33.04 -20.40 -1.42
C ASN A 255 33.31 -19.40 -0.28
N PHE A 256 32.43 -19.39 0.73
CA PHE A 256 32.68 -18.71 1.99
C PHE A 256 33.85 -19.33 2.74
N ASN A 257 34.71 -18.50 3.34
CA ASN A 257 35.87 -18.91 4.11
C ASN A 257 35.50 -19.05 5.59
N PHE A 258 35.30 -20.29 6.03
CA PHE A 258 35.01 -20.63 7.42
C PHE A 258 36.25 -20.70 8.34
N GLN A 259 37.46 -20.37 7.85
CA GLN A 259 38.71 -20.37 8.63
C GLN A 259 38.95 -21.71 9.37
N GLU A 260 38.72 -22.82 8.65
CA GLU A 260 38.90 -24.19 9.15
C GLU A 260 38.03 -24.55 10.38
N ALA A 261 36.91 -23.84 10.56
CA ALA A 261 35.92 -24.15 11.60
C ALA A 261 35.31 -25.55 11.45
N LYS A 262 35.10 -26.21 12.59
CA LYS A 262 34.28 -27.42 12.74
C LYS A 262 32.80 -27.06 12.83
N ASP A 263 31.92 -28.06 12.73
CA ASP A 263 30.47 -27.85 12.64
C ASP A 263 29.88 -27.15 13.88
N ASP A 264 30.41 -27.47 15.07
CA ASP A 264 30.03 -26.87 16.35
C ASP A 264 30.75 -25.54 16.64
N ASP A 265 31.73 -25.15 15.82
CA ASP A 265 32.44 -23.90 16.02
C ASP A 265 31.58 -22.70 15.63
N TYR A 266 31.78 -21.58 16.31
CA TYR A 266 31.09 -20.33 16.00
C TYR A 266 31.84 -19.51 14.97
N ILE A 267 31.09 -18.90 14.05
CA ILE A 267 31.55 -17.92 13.08
C ILE A 267 30.98 -16.57 13.50
N ARG A 268 31.86 -15.57 13.62
CA ARG A 268 31.50 -14.22 14.09
C ARG A 268 31.16 -13.30 12.94
N PHE A 269 30.08 -12.54 13.00
CA PHE A 269 29.78 -11.45 12.06
C PHE A 269 29.69 -10.13 12.77
N VAL A 270 29.99 -9.04 12.05
CA VAL A 270 29.61 -7.69 12.46
C VAL A 270 28.19 -7.47 11.98
N SER A 271 27.26 -7.21 12.91
CA SER A 271 25.86 -6.92 12.61
C SER A 271 25.67 -5.41 12.64
N LEU A 272 25.32 -4.84 11.48
CA LEU A 272 25.13 -3.40 11.30
C LEU A 272 23.73 -2.94 11.68
N GLN A 273 22.74 -3.81 11.48
CA GLN A 273 21.34 -3.58 11.83
C GLN A 273 20.66 -4.91 12.13
N SER A 274 19.71 -4.91 13.07
CA SER A 274 18.86 -6.06 13.36
C SER A 274 17.41 -5.64 13.62
N TRP A 275 16.45 -6.46 13.19
CA TRP A 275 15.03 -6.26 13.50
C TRP A 275 14.30 -7.61 13.53
N SER A 276 13.10 -7.62 14.13
CA SER A 276 12.30 -8.84 14.25
C SER A 276 10.84 -8.58 13.85
N PHE A 277 10.15 -9.60 13.37
CA PHE A 277 8.74 -9.54 12.99
C PHE A 277 8.07 -10.91 13.23
N ALA A 278 6.75 -10.93 13.29
CA ALA A 278 5.95 -12.13 13.52
C ALA A 278 5.13 -12.50 12.29
N CYS A 279 5.24 -13.76 11.85
CA CYS A 279 4.43 -14.32 10.77
C CYS A 279 3.17 -14.95 11.33
N VAL A 280 1.99 -14.39 11.02
CA VAL A 280 0.70 -14.98 11.41
C VAL A 280 0.25 -16.09 10.46
N ASP A 281 -0.74 -16.88 10.90
CA ASP A 281 -1.40 -17.87 10.05
C ASP A 281 -2.08 -17.17 8.86
N GLU A 282 -1.99 -17.80 7.69
CA GLU A 282 -2.57 -17.35 6.43
C GLU A 282 -4.09 -17.13 6.53
N LYS A 283 -4.79 -17.87 7.40
CA LYS A 283 -6.23 -17.65 7.63
C LYS A 283 -6.57 -16.28 8.23
N GLN A 284 -5.63 -15.67 8.94
CA GLN A 284 -5.78 -14.34 9.53
C GLN A 284 -5.15 -13.24 8.68
N SER A 285 -4.62 -13.57 7.50
CA SER A 285 -4.10 -12.59 6.56
C SER A 285 -5.23 -11.82 5.85
N PHE A 286 -4.89 -10.71 5.20
CA PHE A 286 -5.82 -9.94 4.40
C PHE A 286 -6.49 -10.79 3.31
N LYS A 287 -5.68 -11.50 2.49
CA LYS A 287 -6.20 -12.44 1.48
C LYS A 287 -7.02 -13.55 2.14
N GLY A 288 -6.55 -14.12 3.25
CA GLY A 288 -7.20 -15.21 3.96
C GLY A 288 -8.60 -14.85 4.44
N LEU A 289 -8.74 -13.73 5.16
CA LEU A 289 -10.03 -13.26 5.65
C LEU A 289 -11.00 -12.98 4.51
N LEU A 290 -10.56 -12.26 3.45
CA LEU A 290 -11.40 -11.95 2.29
C LEU A 290 -11.82 -13.19 1.48
N ALA A 291 -10.94 -14.19 1.37
CA ALA A 291 -11.25 -15.45 0.70
C ALA A 291 -12.32 -16.27 1.43
N HIS A 292 -12.33 -16.21 2.77
CA HIS A 292 -13.22 -17.00 3.63
C HIS A 292 -14.49 -16.27 4.08
N LEU A 293 -14.75 -15.05 3.58
CA LEU A 293 -16.01 -14.34 3.85
C LEU A 293 -17.21 -15.20 3.46
N ASN A 294 -18.25 -15.19 4.30
CA ASN A 294 -19.55 -15.71 3.98
C ASN A 294 -20.17 -14.89 2.82
N ARG A 295 -20.48 -15.57 1.72
CA ARG A 295 -21.09 -14.99 0.51
C ARG A 295 -22.49 -15.52 0.24
N GLU A 296 -23.13 -16.16 1.22
CA GLU A 296 -24.45 -16.79 1.08
C GLU A 296 -25.48 -16.15 2.02
N PRO A 297 -26.53 -15.50 1.50
CA PRO A 297 -26.71 -15.10 0.09
C PRO A 297 -25.70 -14.04 -0.34
N SER A 298 -25.41 -13.95 -1.65
CA SER A 298 -24.47 -12.96 -2.21
C SER A 298 -25.02 -11.52 -2.13
N ILE A 299 -26.34 -11.41 -2.14
CA ILE A 299 -27.12 -10.17 -2.08
C ILE A 299 -27.59 -9.86 -0.66
N LEU A 300 -27.78 -8.58 -0.35
CA LEU A 300 -28.26 -8.12 0.96
C LEU A 300 -29.75 -8.43 1.15
N ARG A 301 -30.05 -9.57 1.78
CA ARG A 301 -31.40 -9.99 2.16
C ARG A 301 -31.35 -10.91 3.37
N LEU A 302 -32.50 -11.17 3.97
CA LEU A 302 -32.62 -12.22 4.97
C LEU A 302 -32.32 -13.60 4.35
N PRO A 303 -31.76 -14.53 5.14
CA PRO A 303 -31.55 -15.91 4.71
C PRO A 303 -32.84 -16.54 4.16
N LYS A 304 -32.68 -17.43 3.18
CA LYS A 304 -33.80 -18.14 2.58
C LYS A 304 -34.60 -18.90 3.64
N THR A 305 -35.92 -18.87 3.51
CA THR A 305 -36.83 -19.62 4.39
C THR A 305 -37.60 -20.69 3.63
N ASP A 306 -38.09 -21.71 4.33
CA ASP A 306 -38.90 -22.79 3.74
C ASP A 306 -40.35 -22.37 3.46
N ASN A 307 -40.77 -21.18 3.90
CA ASN A 307 -42.11 -20.67 3.65
C ASN A 307 -42.15 -19.95 2.28
N PRO A 308 -42.83 -20.49 1.26
CA PRO A 308 -42.82 -19.93 -0.09
C PRO A 308 -43.50 -18.56 -0.18
N GLU A 309 -44.53 -18.30 0.63
CA GLU A 309 -45.23 -17.01 0.65
C GLU A 309 -44.33 -15.92 1.23
N ALA A 310 -43.60 -16.22 2.31
CA ALA A 310 -42.64 -15.28 2.89
C ALA A 310 -41.43 -15.07 1.96
N GLU A 311 -40.90 -16.16 1.39
CA GLU A 311 -39.72 -16.13 0.52
C GLU A 311 -39.93 -15.24 -0.72
N GLN A 312 -41.15 -15.14 -1.24
CA GLN A 312 -41.50 -14.21 -2.32
C GLN A 312 -41.12 -12.77 -1.98
N TYR A 313 -41.34 -12.33 -0.74
CA TYR A 313 -41.03 -10.97 -0.28
C TYR A 313 -39.60 -10.84 0.25
N LEU A 314 -39.10 -11.85 0.99
CA LEU A 314 -37.73 -11.84 1.52
C LEU A 314 -36.68 -11.80 0.41
N SER A 315 -36.93 -12.48 -0.72
CA SER A 315 -36.07 -12.43 -1.90
C SER A 315 -36.01 -11.07 -2.59
N MET A 316 -37.04 -10.25 -2.39
CA MET A 316 -37.12 -8.87 -2.85
C MET A 316 -36.52 -7.87 -1.84
N GLY A 317 -36.02 -8.34 -0.69
CA GLY A 317 -35.37 -7.51 0.33
C GLY A 317 -36.32 -6.97 1.41
N TYR A 318 -37.58 -7.38 1.40
CA TYR A 318 -38.55 -6.99 2.41
C TYR A 318 -38.36 -7.76 3.71
N ILE A 319 -38.65 -7.09 4.82
CA ILE A 319 -38.57 -7.63 6.17
C ILE A 319 -39.87 -7.26 6.91
N PRO A 320 -40.50 -8.21 7.62
CA PRO A 320 -41.67 -7.90 8.41
C PRO A 320 -41.25 -7.23 9.72
N LEU A 321 -41.71 -6.00 9.95
CA LEU A 321 -41.46 -5.26 11.18
C LEU A 321 -42.76 -5.01 11.97
N PRO A 322 -42.70 -5.02 13.31
CA PRO A 322 -43.82 -4.57 14.13
C PRO A 322 -44.15 -3.10 13.83
N HIS A 323 -45.40 -2.82 13.49
CA HIS A 323 -45.89 -1.49 13.13
C HIS A 323 -47.01 -1.06 14.08
N PHE A 324 -46.81 0.10 14.72
CA PHE A 324 -47.81 0.77 15.56
C PHE A 324 -48.54 1.82 14.73
N LEU A 325 -49.80 1.55 14.41
CA LEU A 325 -50.63 2.48 13.65
C LEU A 325 -51.00 3.70 14.51
N ARG A 326 -51.30 4.81 13.85
CA ARG A 326 -51.65 6.09 14.49
C ARG A 326 -52.81 6.01 15.48
N GLN A 327 -53.74 5.07 15.27
CA GLN A 327 -54.88 4.83 16.16
C GLN A 327 -54.55 3.95 17.38
N GLY A 328 -53.30 3.52 17.53
CA GLY A 328 -52.81 2.68 18.64
C GLY A 328 -52.90 1.18 18.41
N SER A 329 -53.47 0.73 17.28
CA SER A 329 -53.48 -0.68 16.88
C SER A 329 -52.07 -1.16 16.50
N LYS A 330 -51.79 -2.44 16.77
CA LYS A 330 -50.51 -3.09 16.45
C LYS A 330 -50.72 -4.03 15.28
N THR A 331 -49.84 -3.97 14.29
CA THR A 331 -49.83 -4.86 13.13
C THR A 331 -48.39 -5.18 12.73
N PHE A 332 -48.20 -5.94 11.66
CA PHE A 332 -46.93 -6.07 10.97
C PHE A 332 -47.00 -5.33 9.63
N SER A 333 -45.88 -4.78 9.20
CA SER A 333 -45.76 -4.14 7.90
C SER A 333 -44.42 -4.50 7.29
N TRP A 334 -44.41 -4.57 5.97
CA TRP A 334 -43.23 -4.76 5.17
C TRP A 334 -42.38 -3.50 5.17
N TYR A 335 -41.08 -3.69 5.34
CA TYR A 335 -40.06 -2.67 5.16
C TYR A 335 -38.92 -3.25 4.33
N HIS A 336 -38.48 -2.55 3.30
CA HIS A 336 -37.21 -2.78 2.63
C HIS A 336 -36.28 -1.58 2.82
N SER A 337 -35.00 -1.89 2.92
CA SER A 337 -33.90 -0.93 2.95
C SER A 337 -33.77 -0.20 1.60
N PRO A 338 -33.10 0.97 1.52
CA PRO A 338 -32.64 1.50 0.24
C PRO A 338 -31.67 0.54 -0.48
N LEU A 339 -31.11 -0.44 0.21
CA LEU A 339 -30.16 -1.42 -0.31
C LEU A 339 -30.92 -2.70 -0.68
N ILE A 340 -31.37 -2.79 -1.93
CA ILE A 340 -32.25 -3.86 -2.43
C ILE A 340 -31.46 -4.97 -3.15
N PRO A 341 -31.94 -6.23 -3.14
CA PRO A 341 -31.24 -7.39 -3.70
C PRO A 341 -31.27 -7.51 -5.24
N GLY A 342 -31.81 -6.52 -5.95
CA GLY A 342 -31.91 -6.53 -7.42
C GLY A 342 -32.51 -5.23 -7.94
N GLN A 343 -32.70 -5.12 -9.25
CA GLN A 343 -33.39 -4.00 -9.86
C GLN A 343 -34.91 -4.17 -9.71
N HIS A 344 -35.54 -3.40 -8.83
CA HIS A 344 -37.00 -3.33 -8.77
C HIS A 344 -37.55 -2.51 -9.94
N SER A 345 -38.78 -2.82 -10.37
CA SER A 345 -39.54 -1.92 -11.24
C SER A 345 -39.80 -0.63 -10.47
N THR A 346 -39.34 0.50 -11.00
CA THR A 346 -39.59 1.81 -10.41
C THR A 346 -41.08 2.13 -10.52
N ASP A 347 -41.82 1.90 -9.44
CA ASP A 347 -43.14 2.48 -9.31
C ASP A 347 -42.99 4.00 -9.32
N THR A 348 -43.65 4.66 -10.27
CA THR A 348 -43.50 6.10 -10.46
C THR A 348 -44.22 6.81 -9.31
N ILE A 349 -43.46 7.22 -8.29
CA ILE A 349 -43.97 8.03 -7.17
C ILE A 349 -44.08 9.48 -7.62
N THR A 350 -45.26 10.08 -7.44
CA THR A 350 -45.45 11.50 -7.77
C THR A 350 -45.07 12.36 -6.57
N LEU A 351 -43.84 12.88 -6.58
CA LEU A 351 -43.32 13.84 -5.59
C LEU A 351 -43.53 15.30 -6.05
N PRO A 352 -43.66 16.28 -5.15
CA PRO A 352 -43.60 16.19 -3.69
C PRO A 352 -44.93 15.77 -3.04
N ILE A 353 -44.88 15.09 -1.90
CA ILE A 353 -46.07 14.69 -1.12
C ILE A 353 -46.24 15.55 0.14
N ARG A 354 -47.38 15.48 0.84
CA ARG A 354 -47.61 16.31 2.04
C ARG A 354 -47.35 15.58 3.35
N ALA A 355 -47.59 14.27 3.39
CA ALA A 355 -47.37 13.46 4.58
C ALA A 355 -46.88 12.05 4.21
N ALA A 356 -46.08 11.45 5.10
CA ALA A 356 -45.58 10.08 4.95
C ALA A 356 -46.69 9.04 4.72
N ASP A 357 -47.88 9.24 5.31
CA ASP A 357 -49.05 8.34 5.16
C ASP A 357 -49.51 8.19 3.69
N GLU A 358 -49.17 9.14 2.80
CA GLU A 358 -49.47 9.05 1.36
C GLU A 358 -48.62 7.99 0.63
N LEU A 359 -47.51 7.55 1.23
CA LEU A 359 -46.59 6.55 0.68
C LEU A 359 -46.80 5.16 1.28
N VAL A 360 -47.81 4.98 2.14
CA VAL A 360 -48.12 3.66 2.70
C VAL A 360 -48.91 2.87 1.65
N CYS A 361 -48.32 1.80 1.15
CA CYS A 361 -48.93 0.94 0.14
C CYS A 361 -49.60 -0.26 0.81
N TYR A 362 -50.85 -0.58 0.45
CA TYR A 362 -51.52 -1.79 0.94
C TYR A 362 -51.33 -2.93 -0.05
N ASN A 363 -50.78 -4.05 0.41
CA ASN A 363 -50.65 -5.26 -0.39
C ASN A 363 -51.91 -6.14 -0.22
N PRO A 364 -52.74 -6.30 -1.27
CA PRO A 364 -53.96 -7.08 -1.18
C PRO A 364 -53.73 -8.58 -1.05
N ASP A 365 -52.56 -9.10 -1.45
CA ASP A 365 -52.29 -10.54 -1.49
C ASP A 365 -52.09 -11.12 -0.08
N ASN A 366 -51.40 -10.38 0.79
CA ASN A 366 -51.11 -10.80 2.17
C ASN A 366 -51.74 -9.88 3.25
N GLY A 367 -52.42 -8.80 2.84
CA GLY A 367 -53.08 -7.86 3.74
C GLY A 367 -52.14 -7.00 4.59
N MET A 368 -50.85 -6.96 4.27
CA MET A 368 -49.86 -6.15 4.96
C MET A 368 -49.65 -4.80 4.28
N PHE A 369 -49.26 -3.79 5.06
CA PHE A 369 -48.78 -2.53 4.51
C PHE A 369 -47.31 -2.63 4.15
N ASP A 370 -46.89 -1.97 3.09
CA ASP A 370 -45.51 -1.58 2.82
C ASP A 370 -45.33 -0.12 3.24
N ILE A 371 -44.36 0.10 4.13
CA ILE A 371 -44.06 1.41 4.73
C ILE A 371 -42.69 1.94 4.31
N SER A 372 -42.02 1.32 3.34
CA SER A 372 -40.62 1.57 3.02
C SER A 372 -40.38 3.02 2.58
N TYR A 373 -41.17 3.51 1.63
CA TYR A 373 -41.11 4.89 1.14
C TYR A 373 -41.61 5.90 2.18
N ALA A 374 -42.67 5.56 2.93
CA ALA A 374 -43.16 6.39 4.03
C ALA A 374 -42.08 6.59 5.11
N ALA A 375 -41.36 5.52 5.46
CA ALA A 375 -40.25 5.55 6.40
C ALA A 375 -39.06 6.35 5.86
N ALA A 376 -38.74 6.24 4.57
CA ALA A 376 -37.70 7.03 3.91
C ALA A 376 -38.00 8.54 4.00
N TRP A 377 -39.22 8.92 3.63
CA TRP A 377 -39.67 10.33 3.67
C TRP A 377 -39.65 10.89 5.08
N GLU A 378 -40.17 10.15 6.06
CA GLU A 378 -40.16 10.58 7.45
C GLU A 378 -38.73 10.71 7.98
N LEU A 379 -37.84 9.76 7.65
CA LEU A 379 -36.44 9.82 8.04
C LEU A 379 -35.75 11.07 7.47
N GLY A 380 -35.96 11.37 6.19
CA GLY A 380 -35.41 12.56 5.54
C GLY A 380 -35.80 13.84 6.26
N ARG A 381 -37.09 13.95 6.63
CA ARG A 381 -37.61 15.08 7.40
C ARG A 381 -36.95 15.19 8.77
N LEU A 382 -36.80 14.08 9.49
CA LEU A 382 -36.18 14.05 10.82
C LEU A 382 -34.69 14.39 10.77
N LEU A 383 -33.95 13.87 9.78
CA LEU A 383 -32.53 14.19 9.57
C LEU A 383 -32.34 15.67 9.22
N GLY A 384 -33.20 16.23 8.36
CA GLY A 384 -33.17 17.65 8.05
C GLY A 384 -33.43 18.50 9.31
N LEU A 385 -34.42 18.12 10.14
CA LEU A 385 -34.75 18.82 11.40
C LEU A 385 -33.64 18.70 12.46
N GLN A 386 -32.90 17.59 12.47
CA GLN A 386 -31.75 17.40 13.35
C GLN A 386 -30.61 18.39 13.01
N GLY A 387 -30.43 18.69 11.71
CA GLY A 387 -29.44 19.65 11.22
C GLY A 387 -29.88 21.10 11.40
N LYS A 388 -29.52 21.74 12.52
CA LYS A 388 -29.92 23.13 12.81
C LYS A 388 -29.45 24.15 11.75
N SER A 389 -28.20 24.05 11.29
CA SER A 389 -27.66 24.97 10.27
C SER A 389 -28.40 24.80 8.95
N PHE A 390 -28.50 23.55 8.47
CA PHE A 390 -29.25 23.17 7.28
C PHE A 390 -30.70 23.64 7.33
N SER A 391 -31.45 23.35 8.40
CA SER A 391 -32.86 23.74 8.55
C SER A 391 -33.07 25.25 8.47
N ILE A 392 -32.19 26.04 9.08
CA ILE A 392 -32.26 27.51 9.04
C ILE A 392 -31.91 28.03 7.65
N SER A 393 -30.84 27.51 7.05
CA SER A 393 -30.40 27.87 5.69
C SER A 393 -31.48 27.55 4.66
N LEU A 394 -32.10 26.36 4.73
CA LEU A 394 -33.19 25.94 3.86
C LEU A 394 -34.44 26.81 4.03
N TYR A 395 -34.83 27.10 5.27
CA TYR A 395 -35.96 27.99 5.56
C TYR A 395 -35.73 29.40 4.99
N ASN A 396 -34.53 29.96 5.20
CA ASN A 396 -34.18 31.30 4.70
C ASN A 396 -34.15 31.34 3.16
N TRP A 397 -33.62 30.30 2.52
CA TRP A 397 -33.62 30.18 1.07
C TRP A 397 -35.05 30.11 0.51
N LYS A 398 -35.90 29.20 1.01
CA LYS A 398 -37.31 29.08 0.57
C LYS A 398 -38.07 30.40 0.76
N ARG A 399 -37.87 31.07 1.91
CA ARG A 399 -38.49 32.36 2.20
C ARG A 399 -38.04 33.46 1.24
N SER A 400 -36.74 33.56 0.98
CA SER A 400 -36.18 34.59 0.10
C SER A 400 -36.65 34.38 -1.34
N HIS A 401 -36.67 33.13 -1.80
CA HIS A 401 -37.16 32.77 -3.13
C HIS A 401 -38.65 33.08 -3.31
N LYS A 402 -39.47 32.78 -2.30
CA LYS A 402 -40.89 33.17 -2.29
C LYS A 402 -41.09 34.69 -2.34
N GLN A 403 -40.25 35.45 -1.63
CA GLN A 403 -40.28 36.91 -1.68
C GLN A 403 -39.88 37.44 -3.06
N SER A 404 -38.85 36.88 -3.71
CA SER A 404 -38.45 37.31 -5.05
C SER A 404 -39.52 37.02 -6.09
N ILE A 405 -40.17 35.85 -6.05
CA ILE A 405 -41.27 35.51 -6.96
C ILE A 405 -42.42 36.51 -6.80
N LYS A 406 -42.88 36.77 -5.56
CA LYS A 406 -43.95 37.74 -5.30
C LYS A 406 -43.59 39.17 -5.73
N CYS A 407 -42.32 39.55 -5.56
CA CYS A 407 -41.80 40.83 -6.01
C CYS A 407 -41.95 40.96 -7.54
N VAL A 408 -41.54 39.92 -8.28
CA VAL A 408 -41.70 39.85 -9.74
C VAL A 408 -43.18 39.86 -10.16
N GLU A 409 -44.04 39.06 -9.55
CA GLU A 409 -45.48 39.04 -9.83
C GLU A 409 -46.10 40.43 -9.60
N SER A 410 -45.79 41.06 -8.47
CA SER A 410 -46.30 42.40 -8.16
C SER A 410 -45.80 43.46 -9.16
N ALA A 411 -44.56 43.35 -9.65
CA ALA A 411 -43.99 44.28 -10.62
C ALA A 411 -44.64 44.14 -12.01
N ILE A 412 -44.99 42.92 -12.41
CA ILE A 412 -45.75 42.65 -13.64
C ILE A 412 -47.13 43.29 -13.55
N ASP A 413 -47.81 43.16 -12.41
CA ASP A 413 -49.17 43.67 -12.23
C ASP A 413 -49.25 45.19 -12.01
N SER A 414 -48.18 45.85 -11.54
CA SER A 414 -48.21 47.26 -11.11
C SER A 414 -47.46 48.25 -12.01
N HIS A 415 -46.89 47.82 -13.15
CA HIS A 415 -46.16 48.68 -14.12
C HIS A 415 -45.07 49.58 -13.49
N LEU A 416 -44.46 49.18 -12.37
CA LEU A 416 -43.46 49.98 -11.66
C LEU A 416 -42.05 49.80 -12.26
N PRO A 417 -41.29 50.89 -12.52
CA PRO A 417 -40.10 50.87 -13.39
C PRO A 417 -38.78 50.42 -12.73
N PHE A 418 -38.78 49.84 -11.53
CA PHE A 418 -37.52 49.45 -10.88
C PHE A 418 -37.68 48.18 -10.06
N HIS A 419 -37.17 47.03 -10.50
CA HIS A 419 -36.81 45.92 -9.60
C HIS A 419 -35.44 45.35 -9.99
N ASN A 420 -34.52 45.36 -9.02
CA ASN A 420 -33.25 44.65 -9.12
C ASN A 420 -33.54 43.17 -8.80
N ILE A 421 -33.86 42.38 -9.82
CA ILE A 421 -34.18 40.96 -9.67
C ILE A 421 -32.88 40.25 -9.28
N SER A 422 -32.72 40.02 -7.98
CA SER A 422 -31.58 39.26 -7.47
C SER A 422 -31.86 37.78 -7.74
N ASN A 423 -31.05 37.13 -8.57
CA ASN A 423 -31.13 35.68 -8.73
C ASN A 423 -30.69 35.04 -7.41
N ILE A 424 -31.62 34.38 -6.71
CA ILE A 424 -31.32 33.76 -5.42
C ILE A 424 -30.74 32.39 -5.70
N GLU A 425 -29.41 32.34 -5.74
CA GLU A 425 -28.67 31.09 -5.90
C GLU A 425 -28.87 30.18 -4.67
N LEU A 426 -28.85 28.87 -4.92
CA LEU A 426 -28.92 27.85 -3.88
C LEU A 426 -27.60 27.87 -3.07
N PRO A 427 -27.64 28.07 -1.75
CA PRO A 427 -26.44 27.98 -0.91
C PRO A 427 -25.75 26.62 -1.05
N SER A 428 -24.42 26.62 -1.16
CA SER A 428 -23.62 25.39 -1.29
C SER A 428 -23.77 24.44 -0.10
N GLU A 429 -24.04 24.97 1.10
CA GLU A 429 -24.36 24.16 2.28
C GLU A 429 -25.59 23.25 2.03
N ILE A 430 -26.62 23.76 1.35
CA ILE A 430 -27.84 23.01 1.06
C ILE A 430 -27.54 21.97 -0.02
N SER A 431 -26.88 22.34 -1.12
CA SER A 431 -26.57 21.41 -2.21
C SER A 431 -25.68 20.26 -1.72
N SER A 432 -24.59 20.56 -1.01
CA SER A 432 -23.70 19.53 -0.45
C SER A 432 -24.39 18.65 0.59
N TRP A 433 -25.38 19.16 1.31
CA TRP A 433 -26.16 18.34 2.25
C TRP A 433 -27.04 17.33 1.51
N PHE A 434 -27.78 17.76 0.48
CA PHE A 434 -28.60 16.85 -0.34
C PHE A 434 -27.75 15.85 -1.13
N GLU A 435 -26.60 16.25 -1.66
CA GLU A 435 -25.63 15.35 -2.30
C GLU A 435 -25.09 14.29 -1.34
N ASN A 436 -24.77 14.66 -0.09
CA ASN A 436 -24.34 13.68 0.90
C ASN A 436 -25.47 12.72 1.28
N LEU A 437 -26.70 13.23 1.39
CA LEU A 437 -27.88 12.43 1.74
C LEU A 437 -28.25 11.43 0.62
N SER A 438 -28.14 11.83 -0.66
CA SER A 438 -28.38 10.93 -1.80
C SER A 438 -27.35 9.78 -1.87
N LEU A 439 -26.17 9.97 -1.30
CA LEU A 439 -25.15 8.94 -1.08
C LEU A 439 -25.31 8.18 0.25
N LEU A 440 -26.49 8.27 0.88
CA LEU A 440 -26.85 7.61 2.14
C LEU A 440 -25.99 8.03 3.34
N LYS A 441 -25.30 9.18 3.30
CA LYS A 441 -24.46 9.62 4.44
C LYS A 441 -25.36 10.14 5.56
N GLY A 442 -25.04 9.75 6.79
CA GLY A 442 -25.82 10.10 7.98
C GLY A 442 -27.09 9.28 8.19
N ILE A 443 -27.38 8.29 7.33
CA ILE A 443 -28.51 7.37 7.52
C ILE A 443 -28.21 6.43 8.70
N PRO A 444 -29.12 6.29 9.69
CA PRO A 444 -28.94 5.34 10.77
C PRO A 444 -28.83 3.90 10.25
N PHE A 445 -27.89 3.13 10.80
CA PHE A 445 -27.55 1.80 10.29
C PHE A 445 -28.76 0.84 10.20
N ASN A 446 -29.71 0.92 11.14
CA ASN A 446 -30.91 0.07 11.16
C ASN A 446 -31.89 0.33 10.00
N TYR A 447 -31.76 1.45 9.27
CA TYR A 447 -32.50 1.65 8.01
C TYR A 447 -31.79 0.99 6.82
N LEU A 448 -30.47 0.82 6.89
CA LEU A 448 -29.68 0.16 5.85
C LEU A 448 -29.71 -1.37 6.01
N VAL A 449 -29.56 -1.84 7.25
CA VAL A 449 -29.53 -3.26 7.63
C VAL A 449 -30.45 -3.43 8.85
N PRO A 450 -31.76 -3.64 8.64
CA PRO A 450 -32.73 -3.73 9.72
C PRO A 450 -32.57 -4.96 10.62
N ASP A 451 -31.99 -6.03 10.06
CA ASP A 451 -31.79 -7.29 10.77
C ASP A 451 -30.34 -7.76 10.63
N GLU A 452 -29.73 -8.19 11.74
CA GLU A 452 -28.34 -8.64 11.78
C GLU A 452 -28.07 -9.85 10.88
N GLN A 453 -29.08 -10.70 10.65
CA GLN A 453 -28.94 -11.89 9.80
C GLN A 453 -28.69 -11.54 8.33
N MET A 454 -28.99 -10.31 7.90
CA MET A 454 -28.69 -9.85 6.54
C MET A 454 -27.18 -9.64 6.33
N LEU A 455 -26.45 -9.23 7.38
CA LEU A 455 -25.01 -8.97 7.34
C LEU A 455 -24.29 -9.60 8.55
N PRO A 456 -24.11 -10.94 8.56
CA PRO A 456 -23.39 -11.65 9.61
C PRO A 456 -21.91 -11.25 9.71
N VAL A 457 -21.24 -11.65 10.79
CA VAL A 457 -19.77 -11.45 10.95
C VAL A 457 -19.02 -12.22 9.86
N GLU A 458 -17.91 -11.64 9.38
CA GLU A 458 -17.13 -12.14 8.24
C GLU A 458 -17.99 -12.40 7.00
N SER A 459 -18.71 -11.38 6.52
CA SER A 459 -19.58 -11.49 5.35
C SER A 459 -19.50 -10.29 4.42
N ILE A 460 -19.81 -10.53 3.14
CA ILE A 460 -19.96 -9.50 2.11
C ILE A 460 -21.32 -9.66 1.42
N ARG A 461 -22.03 -8.55 1.20
CA ARG A 461 -23.37 -8.51 0.62
C ARG A 461 -23.46 -7.41 -0.42
N PHE A 462 -23.85 -7.76 -1.64
CA PHE A 462 -24.05 -6.83 -2.74
C PHE A 462 -25.49 -6.32 -2.80
N PHE A 463 -25.70 -5.13 -3.34
CA PHE A 463 -27.02 -4.50 -3.43
C PHE A 463 -27.11 -3.48 -4.57
N TRP A 464 -28.34 -3.12 -4.92
CA TRP A 464 -28.71 -1.95 -5.70
C TRP A 464 -29.26 -0.89 -4.76
N VAL A 465 -29.04 0.38 -5.06
CA VAL A 465 -29.69 1.47 -4.35
C VAL A 465 -31.03 1.72 -5.01
N ASP A 466 -32.10 1.68 -4.24
CA ASP A 466 -33.45 1.99 -4.68
C ASP A 466 -33.60 3.51 -4.95
N PRO A 467 -33.79 3.93 -6.22
CA PRO A 467 -33.95 5.34 -6.56
C PRO A 467 -35.20 5.97 -5.92
N SER A 468 -36.31 5.24 -5.87
CA SER A 468 -37.59 5.72 -5.31
C SER A 468 -37.47 5.95 -3.81
N TRP A 469 -36.73 5.10 -3.11
CA TRP A 469 -36.43 5.30 -1.68
C TRP A 469 -35.60 6.57 -1.45
N ILE A 470 -34.56 6.79 -2.26
CA ILE A 470 -33.74 8.00 -2.21
C ILE A 470 -34.58 9.24 -2.51
N GLU A 471 -35.38 9.23 -3.57
CA GLU A 471 -36.25 10.36 -3.92
C GLU A 471 -37.23 10.71 -2.79
N CYS A 472 -37.85 9.71 -2.16
CA CYS A 472 -38.72 9.92 -1.00
C CYS A 472 -37.96 10.52 0.18
N LEU A 473 -36.75 10.03 0.48
CA LEU A 473 -35.88 10.57 1.52
C LEU A 473 -35.53 12.04 1.26
N LEU A 474 -35.14 12.39 0.02
CA LEU A 474 -34.78 13.76 -0.36
C LEU A 474 -36.02 14.68 -0.29
N ASP A 475 -37.18 14.26 -0.79
CA ASP A 475 -38.42 15.05 -0.67
C ASP A 475 -38.81 15.25 0.80
N GLY A 476 -38.64 14.23 1.64
CA GLY A 476 -38.84 14.30 3.08
C GLY A 476 -37.99 15.37 3.73
N ALA A 477 -36.70 15.43 3.42
CA ALA A 477 -35.80 16.46 3.92
C ALA A 477 -36.17 17.86 3.40
N PHE A 478 -36.61 17.95 2.14
CA PHE A 478 -37.05 19.21 1.54
C PHE A 478 -38.43 19.66 2.03
N SER A 479 -39.23 18.77 2.64
CA SER A 479 -40.55 19.09 3.20
C SER A 479 -40.50 20.05 4.39
N ILE A 480 -39.33 20.35 4.94
CA ILE A 480 -39.18 21.34 6.02
C ILE A 480 -39.68 22.70 5.54
N GLY A 481 -40.66 23.25 6.24
CA GLY A 481 -41.35 24.49 5.87
C GLY A 481 -42.57 24.32 4.95
N ARG A 482 -42.91 23.10 4.52
CA ARG A 482 -44.11 22.77 3.73
C ARG A 482 -45.35 22.67 4.63
N VAL A 483 -45.88 23.81 5.07
CA VAL A 483 -47.02 23.85 6.02
C VAL A 483 -48.36 24.05 5.31
N THR A 484 -48.40 24.95 4.33
CA THR A 484 -49.64 25.31 3.62
C THR A 484 -49.75 24.66 2.25
N THR A 485 -50.94 24.70 1.66
CA THR A 485 -51.14 24.32 0.25
C THR A 485 -50.31 25.18 -0.70
N SER A 486 -50.11 26.47 -0.38
CA SER A 486 -49.24 27.35 -1.15
C SER A 486 -47.80 26.87 -1.12
N ASP A 487 -47.27 26.45 0.05
CA ASP A 487 -45.89 25.99 0.15
C ASP A 487 -45.68 24.66 -0.60
N HIS A 488 -46.68 23.80 -0.62
CA HIS A 488 -46.67 22.57 -1.43
C HIS A 488 -46.66 22.87 -2.93
N THR A 489 -47.46 23.84 -3.40
CA THR A 489 -47.43 24.31 -4.79
C THR A 489 -46.08 24.94 -5.15
N ASP A 490 -45.46 25.69 -4.24
CA ASP A 490 -44.14 26.28 -4.46
C ASP A 490 -43.07 25.19 -4.66
N ASP A 491 -43.08 24.12 -3.85
CA ASP A 491 -42.18 22.97 -4.03
C ASP A 491 -42.45 22.22 -5.35
N ILE A 492 -43.71 22.09 -5.79
CA ILE A 492 -44.05 21.54 -7.13
C ILE A 492 -43.42 22.39 -8.24
N ASN A 493 -43.49 23.72 -8.10
CA ASN A 493 -42.89 24.64 -9.07
C ASN A 493 -41.37 24.54 -9.06
N HIS A 494 -40.75 24.36 -7.89
CA HIS A 494 -39.31 24.13 -7.78
C HIS A 494 -38.86 22.88 -8.56
N ASN A 495 -39.60 21.78 -8.45
CA ASN A 495 -39.34 20.56 -9.23
C ASN A 495 -39.53 20.81 -10.73
N LYS A 496 -40.63 21.45 -11.15
CA LYS A 496 -40.89 21.75 -12.58
C LYS A 496 -39.85 22.66 -13.21
N ASN A 497 -39.29 23.58 -12.43
CA ASN A 497 -38.29 24.55 -12.88
C ASN A 497 -36.84 24.03 -12.71
N ASN A 498 -36.63 22.78 -12.29
CA ASN A 498 -35.30 22.21 -11.98
C ASN A 498 -34.47 23.07 -11.00
N THR A 499 -35.14 23.66 -10.01
CA THR A 499 -34.51 24.49 -8.96
C THR A 499 -34.54 23.82 -7.59
N SER A 500 -35.16 22.65 -7.48
CA SER A 500 -35.18 21.87 -6.24
C SER A 500 -33.81 21.23 -6.00
N PRO A 501 -33.27 21.32 -4.77
CA PRO A 501 -32.07 20.57 -4.38
C PRO A 501 -32.35 19.09 -4.10
N ALA A 502 -33.62 18.69 -3.96
CA ALA A 502 -34.04 17.34 -3.64
C ALA A 502 -34.15 16.46 -4.89
N VAL A 503 -33.05 16.35 -5.63
CA VAL A 503 -32.96 15.58 -6.86
C VAL A 503 -31.95 14.46 -6.66
N ASN A 504 -32.29 13.24 -7.07
CA ASN A 504 -31.34 12.15 -7.11
C ASN A 504 -30.45 12.31 -8.37
N PRO A 505 -29.13 12.57 -8.23
CA PRO A 505 -28.25 12.80 -9.37
C PRO A 505 -27.81 11.50 -10.09
N HIS A 506 -28.13 10.32 -9.53
CA HIS A 506 -27.65 9.04 -10.03
C HIS A 506 -28.81 8.10 -10.34
N GLU A 507 -28.97 7.79 -11.63
CA GLU A 507 -30.02 6.87 -12.10
C GLU A 507 -29.80 5.43 -11.63
N MET A 508 -28.54 4.99 -11.57
CA MET A 508 -28.19 3.63 -11.17
C MET A 508 -26.96 3.65 -10.27
N VAL A 509 -27.13 3.13 -9.06
CA VAL A 509 -26.06 2.95 -8.07
C VAL A 509 -26.12 1.54 -7.55
N THR A 510 -24.97 0.87 -7.53
CA THR A 510 -24.80 -0.46 -6.95
C THR A 510 -23.63 -0.45 -5.97
N GLY A 511 -23.57 -1.44 -5.09
CA GLY A 511 -22.57 -1.42 -4.03
C GLY A 511 -22.48 -2.72 -3.26
N PHE A 512 -21.70 -2.66 -2.19
CA PHE A 512 -21.63 -3.75 -1.22
C PHE A 512 -21.44 -3.24 0.20
N LEU A 513 -21.87 -4.07 1.14
CA LEU A 513 -21.54 -3.99 2.55
C LEU A 513 -20.58 -5.13 2.88
N LEU A 514 -19.49 -4.79 3.57
CA LEU A 514 -18.51 -5.74 4.08
C LEU A 514 -18.48 -5.63 5.60
N ARG A 515 -18.75 -6.74 6.31
CA ARG A 515 -18.56 -6.86 7.75
C ARG A 515 -17.43 -7.85 8.02
N SER A 516 -16.23 -7.35 8.28
CA SER A 516 -15.03 -8.17 8.49
C SER A 516 -13.97 -7.45 9.30
N ASP A 517 -13.15 -8.21 10.04
CA ASP A 517 -11.94 -7.72 10.71
C ASP A 517 -10.92 -7.13 9.71
N VAL A 518 -11.01 -7.44 8.41
CA VAL A 518 -10.21 -6.80 7.35
C VAL A 518 -10.38 -5.28 7.36
N VAL A 519 -11.59 -4.79 7.65
CA VAL A 519 -11.86 -3.36 7.70
C VAL A 519 -11.07 -2.73 8.85
N ALA A 520 -11.09 -3.30 10.04
CA ALA A 520 -10.31 -2.77 11.18
C ALA A 520 -8.80 -2.95 10.98
N GLY A 521 -8.36 -4.12 10.52
CA GLY A 521 -6.95 -4.47 10.37
C GLY A 521 -6.21 -3.69 9.28
N TRP A 522 -6.91 -3.30 8.20
CA TRP A 522 -6.32 -2.59 7.06
C TRP A 522 -7.04 -1.25 6.79
N PRO A 523 -6.75 -0.19 7.59
CA PRO A 523 -7.35 1.13 7.43
C PRO A 523 -7.24 1.72 6.01
N GLY A 524 -6.10 1.47 5.35
CA GLY A 524 -5.78 1.97 4.02
C GLY A 524 -6.20 1.07 2.86
N LEU A 525 -7.03 0.03 3.08
CA LEU A 525 -7.50 -0.81 1.97
C LEU A 525 -8.19 0.03 0.89
N LEU A 526 -8.06 -0.40 -0.36
CA LEU A 526 -8.63 0.22 -1.54
C LEU A 526 -9.62 -0.74 -2.19
N VAL A 527 -10.60 -0.17 -2.89
CA VAL A 527 -11.68 -0.90 -3.53
C VAL A 527 -11.90 -0.34 -4.93
N ASP A 528 -11.85 -1.22 -5.92
CA ASP A 528 -12.14 -0.92 -7.32
C ASP A 528 -13.33 -1.75 -7.81
N GLY A 529 -14.29 -1.11 -8.48
CA GLY A 529 -15.47 -1.76 -9.06
C GLY A 529 -15.47 -1.69 -10.58
N TYR A 530 -15.97 -2.74 -11.23
CA TYR A 530 -15.98 -2.86 -12.69
C TYR A 530 -17.34 -3.31 -13.24
N SER A 531 -17.67 -2.86 -14.45
CA SER A 531 -18.95 -3.14 -15.12
C SER A 531 -19.02 -4.50 -15.83
N LYS A 532 -17.90 -5.21 -15.95
CA LYS A 532 -17.80 -6.55 -16.58
C LYS A 532 -17.41 -7.60 -15.56
N VAL A 533 -17.87 -8.83 -15.78
CA VAL A 533 -17.38 -10.02 -15.08
C VAL A 533 -16.02 -10.36 -15.64
N VAL A 534 -15.00 -10.45 -14.78
CA VAL A 534 -13.64 -10.83 -15.18
C VAL A 534 -13.12 -11.89 -14.23
N ASP A 535 -12.51 -12.94 -14.76
CA ASP A 535 -11.93 -14.00 -13.95
C ASP A 535 -10.69 -13.51 -13.18
N ASN A 536 -10.34 -14.22 -12.10
CA ASN A 536 -9.38 -13.78 -11.08
C ASN A 536 -7.95 -13.52 -11.60
N GLU A 537 -7.58 -14.00 -12.79
CA GLU A 537 -6.21 -13.95 -13.28
C GLU A 537 -5.91 -12.82 -14.27
N HIS A 538 -6.94 -12.16 -14.82
CA HIS A 538 -6.74 -11.16 -15.88
C HIS A 538 -6.84 -9.71 -15.34
N PRO A 539 -5.88 -8.83 -15.71
CA PRO A 539 -5.98 -7.41 -15.43
C PRO A 539 -7.17 -6.81 -16.18
N ILE A 540 -7.92 -5.92 -15.52
CA ILE A 540 -9.09 -5.27 -16.12
C ILE A 540 -8.63 -3.94 -16.73
N PRO A 541 -8.97 -3.64 -18.00
CA PRO A 541 -8.72 -2.33 -18.58
C PRO A 541 -9.37 -1.22 -17.74
N ASN A 542 -8.68 -0.10 -17.55
CA ASN A 542 -9.21 1.04 -16.79
C ASN A 542 -10.52 1.61 -17.39
N GLU A 543 -10.78 1.35 -18.67
CA GLU A 543 -12.01 1.78 -19.36
C GLU A 543 -13.29 1.13 -18.78
N ASP A 544 -13.18 -0.05 -18.15
CA ASP A 544 -14.31 -0.76 -17.55
C ASP A 544 -14.50 -0.43 -16.06
N LYS A 545 -13.65 0.44 -15.48
CA LYS A 545 -13.68 0.84 -14.07
C LYS A 545 -14.81 1.83 -13.80
N LEU A 546 -15.61 1.55 -12.77
CA LEU A 546 -16.70 2.38 -12.33
C LEU A 546 -16.22 3.50 -11.40
N GLU A 547 -16.93 4.63 -11.43
CA GLU A 547 -16.72 5.75 -10.52
C GLU A 547 -17.19 5.35 -9.10
N LEU A 548 -16.28 5.39 -8.12
CA LEU A 548 -16.57 5.14 -6.71
C LEU A 548 -17.17 6.41 -6.09
N LEU A 549 -18.49 6.38 -5.82
CA LEU A 549 -19.24 7.51 -5.28
C LEU A 549 -19.07 7.66 -3.77
N ARG A 550 -18.97 6.54 -3.06
CA ARG A 550 -18.79 6.51 -1.60
C ARG A 550 -18.00 5.28 -1.18
N MET A 551 -17.01 5.48 -0.31
CA MET A 551 -16.38 4.44 0.49
C MET A 551 -16.25 4.97 1.91
N ASP A 552 -16.88 4.30 2.86
CA ASP A 552 -17.00 4.82 4.21
C ASP A 552 -17.12 3.70 5.25
N ARG A 553 -16.58 3.92 6.46
CA ARG A 553 -16.61 2.95 7.56
C ARG A 553 -17.78 3.29 8.48
N LEU A 554 -18.82 2.48 8.43
CA LEU A 554 -20.01 2.65 9.27
C LEU A 554 -19.76 2.22 10.73
N SER A 555 -18.81 1.29 10.93
CA SER A 555 -18.26 0.92 12.23
C SER A 555 -16.83 0.39 12.06
N ALA A 556 -16.15 -0.02 13.14
CA ALA A 556 -14.78 -0.55 13.08
C ALA A 556 -14.61 -1.67 12.03
N ASN A 557 -15.62 -2.54 11.91
CA ASN A 557 -15.58 -3.74 11.05
C ASN A 557 -16.54 -3.66 9.87
N VAL A 558 -17.29 -2.56 9.68
CA VAL A 558 -18.32 -2.45 8.63
C VAL A 558 -17.96 -1.35 7.64
N LEU A 559 -17.78 -1.74 6.38
CA LEU A 559 -17.49 -0.87 5.25
C LEU A 559 -18.68 -0.84 4.29
N ILE A 560 -19.04 0.35 3.79
CA ILE A 560 -19.97 0.53 2.66
C ILE A 560 -19.24 1.11 1.47
N CYS A 561 -19.50 0.55 0.29
CA CYS A 561 -19.02 1.06 -1.00
C CYS A 561 -20.18 1.25 -1.98
N LEU A 562 -20.22 2.40 -2.66
CA LEU A 562 -21.21 2.74 -3.69
C LEU A 562 -20.50 3.11 -4.99
N PHE A 563 -20.95 2.53 -6.10
CA PHE A 563 -20.44 2.76 -7.45
C PHE A 563 -21.54 3.34 -8.34
N LYS A 564 -21.16 4.23 -9.25
CA LYS A 564 -22.05 4.76 -10.28
C LYS A 564 -22.19 3.75 -11.42
N GLY A 565 -23.38 3.17 -11.59
CA GLY A 565 -23.67 2.10 -12.55
C GLY A 565 -23.79 0.73 -11.89
N GLU A 566 -23.89 -0.32 -12.71
CA GLU A 566 -23.98 -1.72 -12.28
C GLU A 566 -22.59 -2.34 -12.11
N VAL A 567 -22.20 -2.65 -10.87
CA VAL A 567 -20.97 -3.37 -10.57
C VAL A 567 -21.19 -4.88 -10.75
N LYS A 568 -20.24 -5.52 -11.45
CA LYS A 568 -20.21 -6.98 -11.68
C LYS A 568 -19.00 -7.66 -11.07
N THR A 569 -17.91 -6.91 -10.94
CA THR A 569 -16.66 -7.36 -10.32
C THR A 569 -16.18 -6.30 -9.33
N VAL A 570 -15.76 -6.73 -8.14
CA VAL A 570 -15.13 -5.88 -7.14
C VAL A 570 -13.77 -6.43 -6.77
N ASP A 571 -12.77 -5.57 -6.81
CA ASP A 571 -11.41 -5.86 -6.35
C ASP A 571 -11.15 -5.12 -5.04
N ILE A 572 -10.83 -5.87 -3.99
CA ILE A 572 -10.40 -5.32 -2.70
C ILE A 572 -8.91 -5.63 -2.56
N HIS A 573 -8.10 -4.59 -2.37
CA HIS A 573 -6.65 -4.74 -2.26
C HIS A 573 -6.07 -3.78 -1.24
N GLN A 574 -4.88 -4.08 -0.73
CA GLN A 574 -4.21 -3.16 0.19
C GLN A 574 -3.72 -1.92 -0.59
N LYS A 575 -3.40 -0.84 0.11
CA LYS A 575 -2.63 0.25 -0.49
C LYS A 575 -1.22 -0.30 -0.81
N PRO A 576 -0.62 0.04 -1.95
CA PRO A 576 0.80 -0.23 -2.18
C PRO A 576 1.66 0.51 -1.15
N GLU A 577 1.96 -0.13 -0.01
CA GLU A 577 2.65 0.55 1.10
C GLU A 577 4.17 0.53 0.95
N THR A 578 4.75 -0.42 0.22
CA THR A 578 6.11 -0.43 -0.34
C THR A 578 6.21 -1.69 -1.22
N LEU A 579 6.94 -1.62 -2.35
CA LEU A 579 7.22 -2.82 -3.13
C LEU A 579 8.03 -3.81 -2.29
N HIS A 580 7.53 -5.02 -2.12
CA HIS A 580 8.24 -6.09 -1.43
C HIS A 580 8.61 -7.22 -2.39
N PHE A 581 9.57 -8.04 -1.98
CA PHE A 581 10.09 -9.16 -2.78
C PHE A 581 9.63 -10.46 -2.14
N GLY A 582 9.17 -11.41 -2.95
CA GLY A 582 8.60 -12.66 -2.44
C GLY A 582 8.26 -13.65 -3.55
N LEU A 583 7.60 -14.73 -3.16
CA LEU A 583 7.12 -15.80 -4.02
C LEU A 583 5.60 -15.95 -3.92
N ASP A 584 4.96 -16.22 -5.06
CA ASP A 584 3.56 -16.61 -5.06
C ASP A 584 3.40 -18.00 -4.41
N SER A 585 2.24 -18.24 -3.81
CA SER A 585 1.89 -19.55 -3.26
C SER A 585 0.48 -19.98 -3.67
N ASP A 586 0.22 -21.28 -3.58
CA ASP A 586 -1.13 -21.83 -3.70
C ASP A 586 -2.00 -21.46 -2.48
N ASP A 587 -3.32 -21.63 -2.57
CA ASP A 587 -4.26 -21.25 -1.49
C ASP A 587 -4.09 -22.09 -0.20
N GLU A 588 -3.28 -23.15 -0.24
CA GLU A 588 -2.86 -23.92 0.95
C GLU A 588 -1.47 -23.50 1.47
N GLY A 589 -0.77 -22.62 0.74
CA GLY A 589 0.58 -22.15 1.02
C GLY A 589 1.62 -23.26 1.17
N LYS A 590 1.45 -24.35 0.43
CA LYS A 590 2.31 -25.54 0.39
C LYS A 590 3.26 -25.52 -0.79
N THR A 591 2.83 -24.99 -1.93
CA THR A 591 3.67 -24.89 -3.12
C THR A 591 3.96 -23.43 -3.44
N PHE A 592 5.24 -23.16 -3.67
CA PHE A 592 5.74 -21.85 -4.06
C PHE A 592 6.02 -21.83 -5.55
N TYR A 593 5.66 -20.74 -6.19
CA TYR A 593 5.96 -20.47 -7.58
C TYR A 593 6.23 -18.98 -7.78
N LYS A 594 6.65 -18.59 -8.98
CA LYS A 594 6.80 -17.17 -9.31
C LYS A 594 6.15 -16.83 -10.63
N LYS A 595 5.18 -15.92 -10.62
CA LYS A 595 4.62 -15.31 -11.84
C LYS A 595 5.61 -14.30 -12.40
N LEU A 596 5.81 -14.36 -13.72
CA LEU A 596 6.79 -13.54 -14.42
C LEU A 596 6.16 -12.29 -15.01
N LYS A 597 6.98 -11.29 -15.29
CA LYS A 597 6.57 -9.99 -15.82
C LYS A 597 7.28 -9.67 -17.15
N THR A 598 6.80 -8.63 -17.83
CA THR A 598 7.52 -7.97 -18.92
C THR A 598 8.58 -7.03 -18.33
N PRO A 599 9.56 -6.58 -19.13
CA PRO A 599 10.51 -5.54 -18.71
C PRO A 599 9.85 -4.24 -18.22
N GLU A 600 8.61 -3.96 -18.65
CA GLU A 600 7.79 -2.83 -18.19
C GLU A 600 6.96 -3.15 -16.93
N GLY A 601 7.19 -4.31 -16.29
CA GLY A 601 6.53 -4.72 -15.05
C GLY A 601 5.11 -5.26 -15.22
N LYS A 602 4.65 -5.55 -16.45
CA LYS A 602 3.30 -6.12 -16.68
C LYS A 602 3.32 -7.64 -16.53
N PRO A 603 2.33 -8.27 -15.88
CA PRO A 603 2.29 -9.73 -15.74
C PRO A 603 2.21 -10.44 -17.10
N ILE A 604 2.90 -11.58 -17.25
CA ILE A 604 2.82 -12.46 -18.43
C ILE A 604 2.33 -13.85 -18.03
N GLU A 605 1.76 -14.61 -18.98
CA GLU A 605 1.33 -16.01 -18.79
C GLU A 605 2.52 -17.00 -18.77
N LYS A 606 3.57 -16.66 -18.02
CA LYS A 606 4.69 -17.55 -17.73
C LYS A 606 4.97 -17.53 -16.23
N LYS A 607 5.39 -18.69 -15.71
CA LYS A 607 5.75 -18.85 -14.32
C LYS A 607 6.90 -19.82 -14.14
N VAL A 608 7.59 -19.70 -13.01
CA VAL A 608 8.51 -20.71 -12.48
C VAL A 608 7.74 -21.54 -11.47
N ASP A 609 7.29 -22.73 -11.86
CA ASP A 609 6.45 -23.60 -11.04
C ASP A 609 7.18 -24.27 -9.87
N LYS A 610 8.49 -24.46 -10.00
CA LYS A 610 9.31 -25.15 -8.99
C LYS A 610 10.44 -24.25 -8.55
N ILE A 611 10.32 -23.75 -7.33
CA ILE A 611 11.34 -22.92 -6.71
C ILE A 611 12.53 -23.79 -6.29
N PRO A 612 13.77 -23.43 -6.70
CA PRO A 612 14.93 -24.21 -6.36
C PRO A 612 15.33 -23.92 -4.91
N TRP A 613 15.11 -24.91 -4.05
CA TRP A 613 15.55 -24.87 -2.65
C TRP A 613 16.99 -25.38 -2.55
N LYS A 614 17.81 -24.72 -1.72
CA LYS A 614 19.22 -25.11 -1.51
C LYS A 614 19.37 -26.55 -0.99
N TYR A 615 18.38 -27.05 -0.24
CA TYR A 615 18.31 -28.43 0.25
C TYR A 615 17.00 -29.11 -0.21
N GLN A 616 17.09 -29.86 -1.31
CA GLN A 616 15.95 -30.36 -2.09
C GLN A 616 15.11 -31.44 -1.38
N GLU A 617 15.66 -32.21 -0.44
CA GLU A 617 14.97 -33.40 0.08
C GLU A 617 13.90 -33.11 1.14
N LYS A 618 13.87 -31.91 1.75
CA LYS A 618 12.91 -31.59 2.84
C LYS A 618 12.45 -30.13 2.98
N GLN A 619 12.80 -29.22 2.07
CA GLN A 619 12.60 -27.76 2.29
C GLN A 619 13.18 -27.30 3.65
N GLU A 620 14.18 -28.02 4.17
CA GLU A 620 14.78 -27.72 5.46
C GLU A 620 15.30 -26.28 5.43
N LYS A 621 14.74 -25.43 6.29
CA LYS A 621 15.11 -24.02 6.50
C LYS A 621 14.68 -23.01 5.43
N ARG A 622 13.90 -23.39 4.41
CA ARG A 622 13.27 -22.45 3.44
C ARG A 622 14.25 -21.47 2.77
N VAL A 623 15.44 -21.95 2.43
CA VAL A 623 16.50 -21.18 1.75
C VAL A 623 16.44 -21.41 0.24
N ILE A 624 16.33 -20.33 -0.51
CA ILE A 624 16.25 -20.34 -1.98
C ILE A 624 17.67 -20.34 -2.57
N ASN A 625 17.89 -21.17 -3.58
CA ASN A 625 19.07 -21.07 -4.45
C ASN A 625 18.84 -19.95 -5.48
N ILE A 626 19.36 -18.76 -5.18
CA ILE A 626 19.03 -17.54 -5.92
C ILE A 626 19.61 -17.58 -7.34
N ASN A 627 20.83 -18.07 -7.50
CA ASN A 627 21.46 -18.24 -8.81
C ASN A 627 20.66 -19.22 -9.70
N GLU A 628 20.25 -20.36 -9.16
CA GLU A 628 19.41 -21.31 -9.92
C GLU A 628 18.03 -20.71 -10.26
N LEU A 629 17.41 -19.98 -9.33
CA LEU A 629 16.15 -19.29 -9.57
C LEU A 629 16.30 -18.24 -10.69
N ALA A 630 17.34 -17.41 -10.63
CA ALA A 630 17.65 -16.42 -11.66
C ALA A 630 17.82 -17.07 -13.03
N ASN A 631 18.50 -18.22 -13.12
CA ASN A 631 18.63 -18.97 -14.37
C ASN A 631 17.30 -19.53 -14.91
N LEU A 632 16.41 -20.01 -14.02
CA LEU A 632 15.07 -20.47 -14.40
C LEU A 632 14.19 -19.32 -14.91
N ILE A 633 14.23 -18.16 -14.24
CA ILE A 633 13.54 -16.94 -14.67
C ILE A 633 14.08 -16.49 -16.03
N LYS A 634 15.41 -16.41 -16.18
CA LYS A 634 16.08 -16.06 -17.44
C LYS A 634 15.59 -16.93 -18.58
N ALA A 635 15.56 -18.25 -18.40
CA ALA A 635 15.10 -19.19 -19.43
C ALA A 635 13.67 -18.92 -19.93
N GLN A 636 12.82 -18.30 -19.11
CA GLN A 636 11.42 -18.00 -19.43
C GLN A 636 11.20 -16.58 -19.99
N VAL A 637 11.89 -15.58 -19.45
CA VAL A 637 11.65 -14.15 -19.74
C VAL A 637 12.58 -13.61 -20.83
N ASP A 638 13.86 -14.02 -20.84
CA ASP A 638 14.87 -13.41 -21.71
C ASP A 638 15.85 -14.44 -22.30
N LYS A 639 15.94 -14.48 -23.64
CA LYS A 639 16.93 -15.32 -24.36
C LYS A 639 18.26 -14.59 -24.58
N SER A 640 18.42 -13.36 -24.09
CA SER A 640 19.68 -12.62 -24.14
C SER A 640 20.74 -13.23 -23.22
N SER A 641 22.01 -12.93 -23.50
CA SER A 641 23.13 -13.44 -22.70
C SER A 641 23.21 -12.80 -21.31
N THR A 642 22.61 -11.64 -21.07
CA THR A 642 22.81 -10.82 -19.85
C THR A 642 21.53 -10.73 -19.02
N PHE A 643 21.47 -11.49 -17.93
CA PHE A 643 20.41 -11.39 -16.91
C PHE A 643 21.01 -10.81 -15.62
N THR A 644 20.56 -9.63 -15.24
CA THR A 644 21.16 -8.79 -14.19
C THR A 644 20.34 -8.80 -12.89
N SER A 645 20.91 -8.29 -11.80
CA SER A 645 20.18 -8.10 -10.52
C SER A 645 18.99 -7.16 -10.64
N ALA A 646 19.02 -6.17 -11.54
CA ALA A 646 17.90 -5.28 -11.80
C ALA A 646 16.69 -6.04 -12.39
N GLN A 647 16.93 -6.93 -13.36
CA GLN A 647 15.87 -7.77 -13.93
C GLN A 647 15.37 -8.78 -12.91
N PHE A 648 16.28 -9.39 -12.13
CA PHE A 648 15.90 -10.29 -11.04
C PHE A 648 14.99 -9.57 -10.02
N ALA A 649 15.36 -8.36 -9.60
CA ALA A 649 14.56 -7.56 -8.67
C ALA A 649 13.16 -7.26 -9.21
N LEU A 650 13.06 -6.83 -10.48
CA LEU A 650 11.77 -6.57 -11.14
C LEU A 650 10.85 -7.80 -11.11
N GLU A 651 11.40 -8.97 -11.42
CA GLU A 651 10.66 -10.24 -11.40
C GLU A 651 10.24 -10.60 -9.98
N MET A 652 11.13 -10.42 -9.00
CA MET A 652 10.90 -10.78 -7.59
C MET A 652 9.89 -9.90 -6.86
N ILE A 653 9.58 -8.71 -7.37
CA ILE A 653 8.53 -7.84 -6.80
C ILE A 653 7.20 -8.58 -6.72
N GLU A 654 6.51 -8.43 -5.59
CA GLU A 654 5.14 -8.86 -5.43
C GLU A 654 4.19 -7.69 -5.61
N GLY A 655 3.08 -7.97 -6.29
CA GLY A 655 1.97 -7.04 -6.33
C GLY A 655 1.30 -6.98 -4.97
N VAL A 656 0.53 -5.92 -4.75
CA VAL A 656 -0.26 -5.84 -3.54
C VAL A 656 -1.29 -6.96 -3.52
N GLU A 657 -1.47 -7.60 -2.37
CA GLU A 657 -2.51 -8.60 -2.20
C GLU A 657 -3.86 -8.03 -2.61
N LYS A 658 -4.54 -8.79 -3.46
CA LYS A 658 -5.80 -8.42 -4.09
C LYS A 658 -6.71 -9.62 -4.09
N VAL A 659 -7.96 -9.41 -3.66
CA VAL A 659 -9.01 -10.41 -3.76
C VAL A 659 -10.12 -9.86 -4.64
N ARG A 660 -10.50 -10.66 -5.64
CA ARG A 660 -11.56 -10.36 -6.58
C ARG A 660 -12.85 -11.08 -6.19
N PHE A 661 -13.95 -10.35 -6.24
CA PHE A 661 -15.30 -10.85 -6.04
C PHE A 661 -16.10 -10.66 -7.31
N ASN A 662 -16.59 -11.77 -7.87
CA ASN A 662 -17.55 -11.75 -8.96
C ASN A 662 -18.96 -11.79 -8.37
N ILE A 663 -19.82 -10.89 -8.85
CA ILE A 663 -21.20 -10.82 -8.42
C ILE A 663 -21.98 -11.79 -9.30
N THR A 664 -22.22 -13.00 -8.79
CA THR A 664 -23.10 -13.98 -9.43
C THR A 664 -24.54 -13.68 -9.01
N HIS A 665 -25.36 -13.38 -10.02
CA HIS A 665 -26.80 -13.15 -9.91
C HIS A 665 -27.58 -14.46 -9.77
#